data_AF-A0A8T5K7P7-F1
#
_entry.id   AF-A0A8T5K7P7-F1
#
_cell.length_a   1.000
_cell.length_b   1.000
_cell.length_c   1.000
_cell.angle_alpha   90.00
_cell.angle_beta   90.00
_cell.angle_gamma   90.00
#
_symmetry.space_group_name_H-M   'P 1'
#
loop_
_entity.id
_entity.type
_entity.pdbx_description
1 polymer ?
#
loop_
_entity_poly.entity_id
_entity_poly.type
_entity_poly.pdbx_seq_one_letter_code
_entity_poly.pdbx_strand_id
1 'polypeptide(L)'
;MKLKKLRILAIFMTFLVITLPIAVTAKVIDADTSKQTDSINQELERRFTEPPTGQDIIGEDIIINIAQYQPDVIRAGLLEDQGVVVYAVLSGIPTNPTVTIPRIRDVDILSYNVITNPPETPVKVGRIAYIPPRGGQISYSNMGYLAVPIMRIPKEADVPDEITLEVEARVLFDVSSGMGASPTKLVLRQQNSDEWGTTKEDNRYLDIYIQAEEIGSDSVTLNVYDDNLNPIAQGLKIKEGRKSRTLRRDRMYMPGQVFDKFDIYLKDIKNAGDTLDILVIRGGVPEGHTISPGEAAYHGSNIILEKIDIKQEEVVAYFRGPDGNRKFAKFPRQTVKPQDKDFNQTIFNQSINILGNLSQTNLTHIPKGTSLEKYNLAAQQFGSVVSTLAGQNRAFEYNGQNTSIGDFQAQYQKALIQHTKIKDLPAAVREYETLLQIYNSYEPERRQKTIALGIYPSKIKSAISFLNTLLNSPKEKRMVAQVEFIEQDGTSVSIVIQGSTLTSYGLSAKTSKAYIRIETPQNNSLKELTLGEGEAIDPNLFSIENSYWEIEDIREDSIILSATPNNRKITKTIPISNSNGVSLTIGNDSSSTTRKIYLDSIELHKEAHIVVSPNTERAFSAARFNMHLPIEKRAIGLPLFSETIEEEINKTEKLIIKLDKTLEKVGKIHDSWKKFCFGVYAAIASLNFLKAIFSPKGGRAKQVAADEFWTQHGDECRDLGLTLDECVFEKESEYHTILKNTEDAYKYADGSKYEAELGEFEVTDNNKEELSNLAYLQKRAEQNPQDESAQKEYLASLRATQDRTDLKDLLNGRKESELNSTETQKLRRDLVSNRSQRVDTLITSHQGQKDYITQIESAKNLQYRSNFDKVYLG
;
A
#
# COMPACT_ATOMS: atom_id res chain seq x y z
N MET A 1 50.48 21.23 52.88
CA MET A 1 50.18 21.99 51.63
C MET A 1 50.73 21.35 50.35
N LYS A 2 51.84 20.59 50.39
CA LYS A 2 52.45 19.94 49.20
C LYS A 2 51.61 18.80 48.59
N LEU A 3 50.81 18.07 49.37
CA LEU A 3 50.00 16.94 48.88
C LEU A 3 48.81 17.35 47.99
N LYS A 4 48.20 18.52 48.25
CA LYS A 4 47.07 19.02 47.44
C LYS A 4 47.51 19.51 46.07
N LYS A 5 48.73 20.08 45.96
CA LYS A 5 49.30 20.49 44.67
C LYS A 5 49.65 19.30 43.77
N LEU A 6 50.08 18.18 44.36
CA LEU A 6 50.40 16.96 43.61
C LEU A 6 49.14 16.29 43.02
N ARG A 7 48.02 16.30 43.73
CA ARG A 7 46.75 15.75 43.23
C ARG A 7 46.14 16.59 42.10
N ILE A 8 46.28 17.91 42.16
CA ILE A 8 45.81 18.80 41.08
C ILE A 8 46.69 18.64 39.84
N LEU A 9 48.00 18.51 40.00
CA LEU A 9 48.93 18.25 38.90
C LEU A 9 48.68 16.88 38.24
N ALA A 10 48.37 15.85 39.03
CA ALA A 10 48.03 14.53 38.53
C ALA A 10 46.74 14.55 37.71
N ILE A 11 45.68 15.20 38.19
CA ILE A 11 44.41 15.36 37.47
C ILE A 11 44.62 16.14 36.16
N PHE A 12 45.46 17.17 36.17
CA PHE A 12 45.78 17.94 34.97
C PHE A 12 46.57 17.12 33.93
N MET A 13 47.51 16.28 34.38
CA MET A 13 48.26 15.36 33.52
C MET A 13 47.37 14.24 32.97
N THR A 14 46.42 13.71 33.76
CA THR A 14 45.46 12.71 33.26
C THR A 14 44.54 13.32 32.21
N PHE A 15 44.13 14.58 32.38
CA PHE A 15 43.34 15.31 31.38
C PHE A 15 44.14 15.54 30.08
N LEU A 16 45.43 15.88 30.20
CA LEU A 16 46.31 16.10 29.05
C LEU A 16 46.52 14.82 28.22
N VAL A 17 46.70 13.67 28.88
CA VAL A 17 46.91 12.36 28.23
C VAL A 17 45.63 11.85 27.55
N ILE A 18 44.45 12.15 28.10
CA ILE A 18 43.17 11.77 27.47
C ILE A 18 42.84 12.65 26.26
N THR A 19 43.33 13.89 26.19
CA THR A 19 43.11 14.80 25.05
C THR A 19 44.13 14.64 23.90
N LEU A 20 45.25 13.95 24.13
CA LEU A 20 46.33 13.81 23.14
C LEU A 20 46.05 12.92 21.89
N PRO A 21 45.04 12.02 21.81
CA PRO A 21 44.79 11.28 20.57
C PRO A 21 44.14 12.10 19.44
N ILE A 22 43.63 13.32 19.72
CA ILE A 22 42.87 14.10 18.73
C ILE A 22 43.78 15.08 17.95
N ALA A 23 45.05 15.25 18.33
CA ALA A 23 45.94 16.27 17.75
C ALA A 23 47.08 15.74 16.86
N VAL A 24 47.14 14.44 16.53
CA VAL A 24 48.24 13.85 15.72
C VAL A 24 47.82 13.35 14.32
N THR A 25 46.65 13.75 13.82
CA THR A 25 46.29 13.61 12.39
C THR A 25 46.14 14.97 11.70
N ALA A 26 47.12 15.84 11.90
CA ALA A 26 47.22 17.12 11.18
C ALA A 26 48.68 17.57 11.00
N LYS A 27 49.56 16.69 10.51
CA LYS A 27 50.85 17.10 9.93
C LYS A 27 51.56 15.98 9.16
N VAL A 28 51.03 15.59 8.01
CA VAL A 28 51.75 15.24 6.76
C VAL A 28 50.65 15.11 5.70
N ILE A 29 50.36 16.20 5.00
CA ILE A 29 49.62 16.14 3.73
C ILE A 29 50.57 16.82 2.74
N ASP A 30 51.23 15.97 1.97
CA ASP A 30 52.10 16.33 0.86
C ASP A 30 51.30 17.01 -0.25
N ALA A 31 52.00 17.80 -1.05
CA ALA A 31 51.50 18.54 -2.21
C ALA A 31 50.92 17.66 -3.36
N ASP A 32 50.80 16.34 -3.15
CA ASP A 32 50.32 15.38 -4.16
C ASP A 32 48.80 15.13 -4.08
N THR A 33 48.18 15.32 -2.92
CA THR A 33 46.72 15.15 -2.74
C THR A 33 45.89 16.24 -3.40
N SER A 34 46.41 17.44 -3.65
CA SER A 34 45.63 18.48 -4.36
C SER A 34 45.37 18.08 -5.81
N LYS A 35 46.37 17.48 -6.49
CA LYS A 35 46.22 17.01 -7.87
C LYS A 35 45.24 15.83 -7.99
N GLN A 36 45.17 14.98 -6.98
CA GLN A 36 44.23 13.86 -6.95
C GLN A 36 42.81 14.30 -6.56
N THR A 37 42.67 15.35 -5.74
CA THR A 37 41.36 15.93 -5.42
C THR A 37 40.82 16.75 -6.59
N ASP A 38 41.70 17.45 -7.33
CA ASP A 38 41.34 18.17 -8.55
C ASP A 38 40.99 17.21 -9.68
N SER A 39 41.67 16.08 -9.84
CA SER A 39 41.29 15.07 -10.85
C SER A 39 39.98 14.36 -10.49
N ILE A 40 39.73 14.05 -9.22
CA ILE A 40 38.45 13.48 -8.75
C ILE A 40 37.32 14.49 -8.90
N ASN A 41 37.53 15.77 -8.55
CA ASN A 41 36.53 16.83 -8.75
C ASN A 41 36.30 17.13 -10.24
N GLN A 42 37.32 17.04 -11.09
CA GLN A 42 37.19 17.25 -12.54
C GLN A 42 36.53 16.04 -13.24
N GLU A 43 36.70 14.82 -12.70
CA GLU A 43 35.99 13.60 -13.13
C GLU A 43 34.53 13.59 -12.64
N LEU A 44 34.27 14.11 -11.43
CA LEU A 44 32.92 14.35 -10.90
C LEU A 44 32.24 15.54 -11.59
N GLU A 45 32.93 16.60 -11.99
CA GLU A 45 32.32 17.66 -12.80
C GLU A 45 31.99 17.12 -14.20
N ARG A 46 32.90 16.38 -14.86
CA ARG A 46 32.64 15.79 -16.19
C ARG A 46 31.50 14.78 -16.22
N ARG A 47 31.23 14.05 -15.14
CA ARG A 47 30.06 13.14 -15.06
C ARG A 47 28.72 13.87 -14.87
N PHE A 48 28.73 15.16 -14.54
CA PHE A 48 27.52 15.92 -14.16
C PHE A 48 27.32 17.23 -14.96
N THR A 49 28.24 17.60 -15.87
CA THR A 49 28.16 18.83 -16.68
C THR A 49 27.54 18.67 -18.06
N GLU A 50 27.01 17.51 -18.43
CA GLU A 50 26.06 17.49 -19.55
C GLU A 50 24.69 17.87 -18.99
N PRO A 51 24.24 19.14 -19.12
CA PRO A 51 22.86 19.46 -18.84
C PRO A 51 22.01 18.51 -19.68
N PRO A 52 20.95 17.89 -19.10
CA PRO A 52 20.03 17.09 -19.90
C PRO A 52 19.61 17.97 -21.08
N THR A 53 19.93 17.51 -22.29
CA THR A 53 19.52 18.20 -23.51
C THR A 53 18.01 18.37 -23.40
N GLY A 54 17.49 19.56 -23.72
CA GLY A 54 16.13 20.01 -23.39
C GLY A 54 14.95 19.20 -23.97
N GLN A 55 15.18 17.95 -24.39
CA GLN A 55 14.21 16.96 -24.84
C GLN A 55 13.81 15.95 -23.75
N ASP A 56 14.51 15.86 -22.60
CA ASP A 56 14.21 14.90 -21.53
C ASP A 56 13.34 15.46 -20.38
N ILE A 57 12.79 16.67 -20.53
CA ILE A 57 11.84 17.22 -19.53
C ILE A 57 10.48 16.57 -19.77
N ILE A 58 10.34 15.33 -19.28
CA ILE A 58 9.04 14.73 -18.96
C ILE A 58 8.37 15.71 -17.98
N GLY A 59 7.10 16.03 -18.22
CA GLY A 59 6.36 17.07 -17.49
C GLY A 59 6.45 16.93 -15.97
N GLU A 60 6.08 17.99 -15.24
CA GLU A 60 6.04 17.95 -13.78
C GLU A 60 5.03 16.88 -13.32
N ASP A 61 5.52 15.69 -12.94
CA ASP A 61 4.73 14.57 -12.40
C ASP A 61 4.50 14.73 -10.89
N ILE A 62 5.39 15.47 -10.22
CA ILE A 62 5.30 15.83 -8.80
C ILE A 62 5.61 17.31 -8.64
N ILE A 63 4.64 18.10 -8.15
CA ILE A 63 4.88 19.47 -7.69
C ILE A 63 5.44 19.42 -6.27
N ILE A 64 6.56 20.09 -6.03
CA ILE A 64 7.13 20.29 -4.68
C ILE A 64 6.58 21.59 -4.09
N ASN A 65 6.10 21.52 -2.85
CA ASN A 65 5.66 22.64 -2.04
C ASN A 65 6.47 22.72 -0.74
N ILE A 66 6.58 23.93 -0.19
CA ILE A 66 7.20 24.15 1.11
C ILE A 66 6.10 24.15 2.18
N ALA A 67 6.11 23.12 3.01
CA ALA A 67 5.13 22.97 4.08
C ALA A 67 5.40 23.93 5.24
N GLN A 68 6.68 24.14 5.59
CA GLN A 68 7.08 24.97 6.73
C GLN A 68 8.52 25.46 6.62
N TYR A 69 8.82 26.62 7.22
CA TYR A 69 10.17 27.15 7.43
C TYR A 69 10.56 27.14 8.91
N GLN A 70 11.85 26.97 9.19
CA GLN A 70 12.44 27.16 10.51
C GLN A 70 13.83 27.84 10.40
N PRO A 71 13.99 29.09 10.89
CA PRO A 71 12.93 29.98 11.37
C PRO A 71 11.95 30.38 10.25
N ASP A 72 10.73 30.76 10.62
CA ASP A 72 9.69 31.28 9.72
C ASP A 72 9.96 32.72 9.25
N VAL A 73 10.57 33.53 10.12
CA VAL A 73 11.02 34.89 9.83
C VAL A 73 12.48 35.04 10.27
N ILE A 74 13.32 35.58 9.39
CA ILE A 74 14.72 35.85 9.71
C ILE A 74 14.84 37.26 10.27
N ARG A 75 15.51 37.45 11.41
CA ARG A 75 15.75 38.80 11.94
C ARG A 75 16.95 39.43 11.25
N ALA A 76 16.82 40.67 10.77
CA ALA A 76 17.89 41.38 10.09
C ALA A 76 19.16 41.47 10.96
N GLY A 77 19.00 41.78 12.25
CA GLY A 77 20.11 41.81 13.20
C GLY A 77 20.85 40.47 13.36
N LEU A 78 20.19 39.33 13.12
CA LEU A 78 20.84 38.03 13.17
C LEU A 78 21.76 37.81 11.96
N LEU A 79 21.32 38.26 10.77
CA LEU A 79 22.13 38.26 9.54
C LEU A 79 23.27 39.27 9.58
N GLU A 80 23.11 40.36 10.34
CA GLU A 80 24.16 41.34 10.61
C GLU A 80 25.28 40.74 11.46
N ASP A 81 24.91 40.01 12.51
CA ASP A 81 25.86 39.44 13.47
C ASP A 81 26.53 38.15 12.94
N GLN A 82 25.76 37.28 12.26
CA GLN A 82 26.21 35.96 11.83
C GLN A 82 25.47 35.42 10.60
N GLY A 83 25.92 34.29 10.06
CA GLY A 83 25.15 33.53 9.07
C GLY A 83 23.99 32.78 9.71
N VAL A 84 22.93 32.53 8.94
CA VAL A 84 21.71 31.83 9.39
C VAL A 84 21.44 30.65 8.48
N VAL A 85 21.08 29.49 9.03
CA VAL A 85 20.61 28.35 8.24
C VAL A 85 19.10 28.27 8.36
N VAL A 86 18.40 28.38 7.24
CA VAL A 86 16.94 28.18 7.18
C VAL A 86 16.66 26.75 6.76
N TYR A 87 15.79 26.07 7.51
CA TYR A 87 15.30 24.75 7.19
C TYR A 87 13.91 24.85 6.57
N ALA A 88 13.74 24.37 5.33
CA ALA A 88 12.46 24.39 4.63
C ALA A 88 11.95 22.96 4.39
N VAL A 89 10.85 22.59 5.05
CA VAL A 89 10.24 21.26 4.96
C VAL A 89 9.52 21.13 3.62
N LEU A 90 9.84 20.07 2.89
CA LEU A 90 9.29 19.79 1.57
C LEU A 90 8.08 18.85 1.67
N SER A 91 7.10 19.10 0.83
CA SER A 91 5.93 18.25 0.57
C SER A 91 5.71 18.16 -0.95
N GLY A 92 4.99 17.15 -1.41
CA GLY A 92 4.76 16.87 -2.82
C GLY A 92 3.29 16.68 -3.13
N ILE A 93 2.88 17.00 -4.35
CA ILE A 93 1.55 16.68 -4.89
C ILE A 93 1.76 15.96 -6.23
N PRO A 94 1.25 14.73 -6.39
CA PRO A 94 1.27 14.05 -7.69
C PRO A 94 0.33 14.77 -8.66
N THR A 95 0.86 15.21 -9.79
CA THR A 95 0.12 15.95 -10.82
C THR A 95 -0.28 15.10 -12.00
N ASN A 96 0.40 13.96 -12.21
CA ASN A 96 0.10 13.04 -13.30
C ASN A 96 -0.75 11.86 -12.81
N PRO A 97 -2.09 11.89 -12.95
CA PRO A 97 -2.96 10.81 -12.51
C PRO A 97 -2.82 9.55 -13.38
N THR A 98 -2.11 9.63 -14.51
CA THR A 98 -1.87 8.48 -15.37
C THR A 98 -0.74 7.62 -14.85
N VAL A 99 0.03 8.05 -13.85
CA VAL A 99 1.19 7.34 -13.32
C VAL A 99 1.00 7.08 -11.82
N THR A 100 1.21 5.84 -11.41
CA THR A 100 1.22 5.42 -10.02
C THR A 100 2.66 5.40 -9.53
N ILE A 101 2.92 6.22 -8.52
CA ILE A 101 4.25 6.41 -7.94
C ILE A 101 4.23 5.77 -6.54
N PRO A 102 4.56 4.48 -6.40
CA PRO A 102 4.54 3.79 -5.11
C PRO A 102 5.59 4.32 -4.13
N ARG A 103 6.69 4.91 -4.64
CA ARG A 103 7.82 5.30 -3.79
C ARG A 103 8.61 6.46 -4.38
N ILE A 104 8.84 7.48 -3.58
CA ILE A 104 9.83 8.52 -3.86
C ILE A 104 11.18 8.05 -3.29
N ARG A 105 12.23 8.11 -4.10
CA ARG A 105 13.57 7.64 -3.74
C ARG A 105 14.47 8.73 -3.23
N ASP A 106 14.46 9.88 -3.92
CA ASP A 106 15.35 10.99 -3.61
C ASP A 106 14.84 12.32 -4.16
N VAL A 107 15.39 13.42 -3.65
CA VAL A 107 15.17 14.78 -4.15
C VAL A 107 16.52 15.46 -4.34
N ASP A 108 16.96 15.54 -5.59
CA ASP A 108 18.22 16.18 -5.96
C ASP A 108 18.00 17.66 -6.23
N ILE A 109 18.76 18.55 -5.58
CA ILE A 109 18.75 19.98 -5.90
C ILE A 109 19.75 20.26 -7.01
N LEU A 110 19.24 20.64 -8.18
CA LEU A 110 20.05 20.87 -9.37
C LEU A 110 20.64 22.28 -9.38
N SER A 111 19.79 23.29 -9.19
CA SER A 111 20.18 24.69 -9.26
C SER A 111 19.27 25.56 -8.37
N TYR A 112 19.73 26.78 -8.07
CA TYR A 112 18.88 27.79 -7.45
C TYR A 112 19.29 29.19 -7.89
N ASN A 113 18.31 30.09 -8.00
CA ASN A 113 18.51 31.52 -8.25
C ASN A 113 18.08 32.33 -7.02
N VAL A 114 18.80 33.41 -6.71
CA VAL A 114 18.53 34.26 -5.55
C VAL A 114 17.98 35.60 -6.02
N ILE A 115 16.77 35.92 -5.60
CA ILE A 115 16.09 37.19 -5.86
C ILE A 115 15.90 37.91 -4.53
N THR A 116 16.17 39.22 -4.48
CA THR A 116 16.01 40.03 -3.26
C THR A 116 14.96 41.11 -3.46
N ASN A 117 14.38 41.57 -2.36
CA ASN A 117 13.56 42.78 -2.32
C ASN A 117 14.14 43.77 -1.28
N PRO A 118 14.63 44.97 -1.67
CA PRO A 118 14.68 45.49 -3.04
C PRO A 118 15.62 44.68 -3.94
N PRO A 119 15.39 44.69 -5.28
CA PRO A 119 16.22 43.96 -6.23
C PRO A 119 17.67 44.44 -6.20
N GLU A 120 18.59 43.55 -6.60
CA GLU A 120 20.05 43.79 -6.66
C GLU A 120 20.76 43.97 -5.31
N THR A 121 20.11 43.66 -4.19
CA THR A 121 20.78 43.64 -2.89
C THR A 121 21.70 42.41 -2.80
N PRO A 122 23.02 42.56 -2.62
CA PRO A 122 23.95 41.45 -2.71
C PRO A 122 23.81 40.50 -1.51
N VAL A 123 23.16 39.36 -1.71
CA VAL A 123 23.06 38.29 -0.72
C VAL A 123 23.84 37.06 -1.19
N LYS A 124 24.68 36.51 -0.31
CA LYS A 124 25.37 35.25 -0.56
C LYS A 124 24.62 34.11 0.13
N VAL A 125 24.07 33.21 -0.68
CA VAL A 125 23.46 31.96 -0.22
C VAL A 125 24.43 30.83 -0.53
N GLY A 126 24.86 30.10 0.49
CA GLY A 126 25.72 28.93 0.33
C GLY A 126 24.97 27.75 -0.28
N ARG A 127 25.67 26.64 -0.50
CA ARG A 127 25.09 25.43 -1.13
C ARG A 127 23.88 24.93 -0.35
N ILE A 128 22.72 24.89 -1.01
CA ILE A 128 21.51 24.27 -0.47
C ILE A 128 21.75 22.76 -0.37
N ALA A 129 21.49 22.20 0.81
CA ALA A 129 21.60 20.76 1.05
C ALA A 129 20.21 20.16 1.31
N TYR A 130 19.84 19.17 0.51
CA TYR A 130 18.67 18.34 0.80
C TYR A 130 18.99 17.30 1.87
N ILE A 131 18.08 17.14 2.84
CA ILE A 131 18.17 16.14 3.91
C ILE A 131 16.88 15.33 3.93
N PRO A 132 16.93 14.01 3.66
CA PRO A 132 15.75 13.15 3.68
C PRO A 132 15.23 12.95 5.12
N PRO A 133 13.94 12.57 5.27
CA PRO A 133 13.37 12.29 6.59
C PRO A 133 14.11 11.14 7.28
N ARG A 134 14.41 11.28 8.58
CA ARG A 134 15.16 10.26 9.34
C ARG A 134 14.28 9.04 9.59
N GLY A 135 14.73 7.87 9.12
CA GLY A 135 14.11 6.59 9.42
C GLY A 135 12.77 6.32 8.72
N GLY A 136 12.31 7.21 7.84
CA GLY A 136 11.07 7.06 7.07
C GLY A 136 11.33 6.98 5.57
N GLN A 137 10.37 6.44 4.82
CA GLN A 137 10.35 6.56 3.36
C GLN A 137 9.97 7.99 2.97
N ILE A 138 10.54 8.50 1.88
CA ILE A 138 10.14 9.79 1.33
C ILE A 138 8.72 9.65 0.79
N SER A 139 7.81 10.49 1.28
CA SER A 139 6.40 10.46 0.92
C SER A 139 5.95 11.84 0.45
N TYR A 140 4.75 11.93 -0.13
CA TYR A 140 4.17 13.20 -0.53
C TYR A 140 3.97 14.17 0.65
N SER A 141 3.59 13.69 1.82
CA SER A 141 3.38 14.55 3.00
C SER A 141 4.70 14.97 3.66
N ASN A 142 5.77 14.19 3.48
CA ASN A 142 7.08 14.48 4.04
C ASN A 142 8.18 14.06 3.06
N MET A 143 8.59 15.03 2.25
CA MET A 143 9.69 14.84 1.31
C MET A 143 11.05 15.13 1.93
N GLY A 144 11.16 15.40 3.24
CA GLY A 144 12.39 15.86 3.89
C GLY A 144 12.46 17.38 3.99
N TYR A 145 13.67 17.95 4.02
CA TYR A 145 13.84 19.40 4.12
C TYR A 145 15.12 19.89 3.45
N LEU A 146 15.13 21.18 3.09
CA LEU A 146 16.31 21.89 2.59
C LEU A 146 16.98 22.67 3.73
N ALA A 147 18.29 22.53 3.86
CA ALA A 147 19.12 23.41 4.67
C ALA A 147 19.72 24.50 3.76
N VAL A 148 19.30 25.74 3.99
CA VAL A 148 19.66 26.92 3.19
C VAL A 148 20.55 27.83 4.03
N PRO A 149 21.88 27.78 3.85
CA PRO A 149 22.80 28.66 4.57
C PRO A 149 22.83 30.06 3.93
N ILE A 150 22.38 31.07 4.65
CA ILE A 150 22.47 32.48 4.28
C ILE A 150 23.67 33.09 5.00
N MET A 151 24.60 33.65 4.25
CA MET A 151 25.82 34.23 4.80
C MET A 151 25.55 35.57 5.48
N ARG A 152 26.42 35.92 6.42
CA ARG A 152 26.39 37.20 7.15
C ARG A 152 26.43 38.39 6.19
N ILE A 153 25.60 39.40 6.44
CA ILE A 153 25.56 40.71 5.74
C ILE A 153 26.01 41.78 6.75
N PRO A 154 27.26 42.29 6.69
CA PRO A 154 27.85 43.05 7.80
C PRO A 154 27.15 44.33 8.24
N LYS A 155 26.25 44.89 7.43
CA LYS A 155 25.50 46.11 7.74
C LYS A 155 24.01 45.82 7.62
N GLU A 156 23.23 46.13 8.67
CA GLU A 156 21.78 45.96 8.65
C GLU A 156 21.10 46.71 7.47
N ALA A 157 21.67 47.85 7.06
CA ALA A 157 21.17 48.64 5.93
C ALA A 157 21.25 47.91 4.57
N ASP A 158 22.17 46.94 4.44
CA ASP A 158 22.36 46.12 3.24
C ASP A 158 21.53 44.82 3.30
N VAL A 159 20.76 44.60 4.38
CA VAL A 159 19.90 43.43 4.54
C VAL A 159 18.58 43.68 3.77
N PRO A 160 18.21 42.83 2.80
CA PRO A 160 16.94 42.98 2.09
C PRO A 160 15.75 42.71 3.01
N ASP A 161 14.57 43.15 2.60
CA ASP A 161 13.30 42.85 3.27
C ASP A 161 12.84 41.40 3.02
N GLU A 162 13.19 40.84 1.87
CA GLU A 162 12.84 39.47 1.48
C GLU A 162 13.94 38.85 0.60
N ILE A 163 14.17 37.55 0.81
CA ILE A 163 14.97 36.71 -0.10
C ILE A 163 14.03 35.66 -0.69
N THR A 164 13.91 35.62 -2.02
CA THR A 164 13.22 34.57 -2.76
C THR A 164 14.24 33.66 -3.42
N LEU A 165 14.13 32.34 -3.22
CA LEU A 165 14.97 31.34 -3.87
C LEU A 165 14.14 30.58 -4.89
N GLU A 166 14.47 30.71 -6.17
CA GLU A 166 13.87 29.87 -7.22
C GLU A 166 14.70 28.59 -7.30
N VAL A 167 14.18 27.49 -6.76
CA VAL A 167 14.89 26.21 -6.65
C VAL A 167 14.42 25.27 -7.75
N GLU A 168 15.37 24.67 -8.45
CA GLU A 168 15.13 23.59 -9.39
C GLU A 168 15.58 22.27 -8.77
N ALA A 169 14.63 21.36 -8.59
CA ALA A 169 14.84 20.04 -8.02
C ALA A 169 14.49 18.94 -9.01
N ARG A 170 15.13 17.78 -8.86
CA ARG A 170 14.81 16.54 -9.55
C ARG A 170 14.36 15.52 -8.52
N VAL A 171 13.10 15.11 -8.61
CA VAL A 171 12.54 14.05 -7.76
C VAL A 171 12.75 12.72 -8.45
N LEU A 172 13.49 11.81 -7.83
CA LEU A 172 13.66 10.43 -8.30
C LEU A 172 12.59 9.56 -7.67
N PHE A 173 11.87 8.78 -8.46
CA PHE A 173 10.81 7.90 -7.94
C PHE A 173 10.69 6.60 -8.73
N ASP A 174 10.01 5.62 -8.12
CA ASP A 174 9.60 4.39 -8.78
C ASP A 174 8.22 4.57 -9.40
N VAL A 175 8.01 3.98 -10.57
CA VAL A 175 6.72 3.90 -11.24
C VAL A 175 6.31 2.45 -11.34
N SER A 176 5.15 2.08 -10.78
CA SER A 176 4.63 0.69 -10.84
C SER A 176 3.60 0.47 -11.93
N SER A 177 2.88 1.51 -12.32
CA SER A 177 1.84 1.45 -13.34
C SER A 177 1.61 2.84 -13.90
N GLY A 178 1.19 2.92 -15.15
CA GLY A 178 0.76 4.18 -15.74
C GLY A 178 0.81 4.27 -17.25
N MET A 179 0.27 5.34 -17.83
CA MET A 179 0.18 5.54 -19.28
C MET A 179 -0.47 4.34 -20.03
N GLY A 180 -1.44 3.67 -19.40
CA GLY A 180 -2.07 2.46 -19.94
C GLY A 180 -1.31 1.15 -19.64
N ALA A 181 -0.12 1.22 -19.05
CA ALA A 181 0.63 0.07 -18.55
C ALA A 181 0.19 -0.26 -17.11
N SER A 182 -0.76 -1.17 -16.99
CA SER A 182 -1.13 -1.81 -15.72
C SER A 182 -0.94 -3.32 -15.85
N PRO A 183 -0.79 -4.06 -14.73
CA PRO A 183 -0.89 -5.51 -14.78
C PRO A 183 -2.16 -5.94 -15.53
N THR A 184 -2.01 -6.64 -16.64
CA THR A 184 -3.12 -7.08 -17.49
C THR A 184 -3.16 -8.59 -17.50
N LYS A 185 -4.34 -9.14 -17.22
CA LYS A 185 -4.61 -10.57 -17.36
C LYS A 185 -4.87 -10.89 -18.83
N LEU A 186 -4.20 -11.90 -19.35
CA LEU A 186 -4.46 -12.46 -20.68
C LEU A 186 -4.80 -13.94 -20.56
N VAL A 187 -5.73 -14.40 -21.39
CA VAL A 187 -6.09 -15.82 -21.51
C VAL A 187 -5.56 -16.31 -22.85
N LEU A 188 -4.46 -17.06 -22.80
CA LEU A 188 -3.79 -17.55 -24.00
C LEU A 188 -4.21 -18.98 -24.31
N ARG A 189 -4.43 -19.28 -25.58
CA ARG A 189 -4.68 -20.65 -26.05
C ARG A 189 -3.49 -21.15 -26.84
N GLN A 190 -3.30 -22.46 -26.82
CA GLN A 190 -2.28 -23.09 -27.64
C GLN A 190 -2.64 -22.90 -29.12
N GLN A 191 -1.75 -22.26 -29.88
CA GLN A 191 -1.98 -21.90 -31.28
C GLN A 191 -0.70 -22.08 -32.09
N ASN A 192 -0.83 -22.62 -33.31
CA ASN A 192 0.27 -22.56 -34.28
C ASN A 192 0.44 -21.13 -34.83
N SER A 193 1.55 -20.86 -35.52
CA SER A 193 1.87 -19.52 -36.01
C SER A 193 0.84 -18.93 -36.98
N ASP A 194 0.19 -19.77 -37.79
CA ASP A 194 -0.83 -19.33 -38.76
C ASP A 194 -2.13 -18.93 -38.04
N GLU A 195 -2.58 -19.74 -37.08
CA GLU A 195 -3.74 -19.45 -36.23
C GLU A 195 -3.51 -18.19 -35.39
N TRP A 196 -2.33 -18.06 -34.79
CA TRP A 196 -1.94 -16.89 -34.01
C TRP A 196 -1.91 -15.63 -34.86
N GLY A 197 -1.45 -15.69 -36.12
CA GLY A 197 -1.48 -14.54 -37.02
C GLY A 197 -2.86 -13.89 -37.19
N THR A 198 -3.94 -14.67 -37.03
CA THR A 198 -5.32 -14.17 -37.12
C THR A 198 -5.92 -13.66 -35.80
N THR A 199 -5.27 -13.96 -34.67
CA THR A 199 -5.76 -13.72 -33.29
C THR A 199 -4.76 -12.93 -32.41
N LYS A 200 -3.58 -12.58 -32.93
CA LYS A 200 -2.51 -11.91 -32.17
C LYS A 200 -2.94 -10.62 -31.48
N GLU A 201 -3.87 -9.86 -32.06
CA GLU A 201 -4.36 -8.60 -31.48
C GLU A 201 -5.05 -8.82 -30.13
N ASP A 202 -5.67 -10.00 -29.95
CA ASP A 202 -6.32 -10.39 -28.69
C ASP A 202 -5.28 -10.80 -27.63
N ASN A 203 -4.05 -11.13 -28.06
CA ASN A 203 -2.93 -11.49 -27.19
C ASN A 203 -1.92 -10.33 -27.04
N ARG A 204 -2.34 -9.10 -27.32
CA ARG A 204 -1.52 -7.89 -27.24
C ARG A 204 -1.53 -7.32 -25.82
N TYR A 205 -0.36 -6.90 -25.34
CA TYR A 205 -0.19 -6.11 -24.14
C TYR A 205 0.70 -4.91 -24.45
N LEU A 206 0.21 -3.68 -24.31
CA LEU A 206 0.92 -2.47 -24.77
C LEU A 206 1.38 -2.64 -26.22
N ASP A 207 2.68 -2.72 -26.46
CA ASP A 207 3.29 -2.88 -27.79
C ASP A 207 4.05 -4.21 -27.90
N ILE A 208 3.58 -5.23 -27.18
CA ILE A 208 4.07 -6.61 -27.29
C ILE A 208 2.93 -7.58 -27.62
N TYR A 209 3.26 -8.64 -28.35
CA TYR A 209 2.34 -9.75 -28.63
C TYR A 209 2.86 -11.02 -28.00
N ILE A 210 1.96 -11.82 -27.43
CA ILE A 210 2.31 -13.07 -26.74
C ILE A 210 1.62 -14.24 -27.44
N GLN A 211 2.36 -15.30 -27.72
CA GLN A 211 1.86 -16.55 -28.28
C GLN A 211 2.11 -17.68 -27.27
N ALA A 212 1.08 -18.48 -26.99
CA ALA A 212 1.28 -19.76 -26.29
C ALA A 212 1.51 -20.87 -27.33
N GLU A 213 2.76 -21.31 -27.44
CA GLU A 213 3.18 -22.38 -28.36
C GLU A 213 2.76 -23.77 -27.84
N GLU A 214 2.88 -23.98 -26.53
CA GLU A 214 2.53 -25.22 -25.86
C GLU A 214 1.97 -24.93 -24.46
N ILE A 215 0.84 -25.54 -24.11
CA ILE A 215 0.26 -25.46 -22.76
C ILE A 215 0.23 -26.89 -22.16
N GLY A 216 1.14 -27.15 -21.23
CA GLY A 216 1.24 -28.41 -20.50
C GLY A 216 0.25 -28.52 -19.34
N SER A 217 0.50 -29.42 -18.38
CA SER A 217 -0.32 -29.54 -17.15
C SER A 217 0.06 -28.54 -16.07
N ASP A 218 1.35 -28.21 -15.91
CA ASP A 218 1.86 -27.30 -14.87
C ASP A 218 2.65 -26.11 -15.45
N SER A 219 2.75 -26.00 -16.77
CA SER A 219 3.62 -25.03 -17.43
C SER A 219 3.15 -24.65 -18.82
N VAL A 220 3.52 -23.43 -19.24
CA VAL A 220 3.28 -22.90 -20.59
C VAL A 220 4.60 -22.51 -21.24
N THR A 221 4.73 -22.76 -22.55
CA THR A 221 5.83 -22.29 -23.39
C THR A 221 5.34 -21.11 -24.23
N LEU A 222 5.93 -19.93 -24.00
CA LEU A 222 5.53 -18.68 -24.66
C LEU A 222 6.57 -18.19 -25.67
N ASN A 223 6.09 -17.61 -26.77
CA ASN A 223 6.86 -16.74 -27.65
C ASN A 223 6.35 -15.30 -27.47
N VAL A 224 7.26 -14.36 -27.27
CA VAL A 224 6.96 -12.95 -27.00
C VAL A 224 7.61 -12.11 -28.08
N TYR A 225 6.85 -11.20 -28.66
CA TYR A 225 7.25 -10.36 -29.79
C TYR A 225 7.03 -8.88 -29.48
N ASP A 226 7.84 -8.01 -30.07
CA ASP A 226 7.60 -6.56 -30.08
C ASP A 226 6.54 -6.16 -31.11
N ASP A 227 6.25 -4.86 -31.25
CA ASP A 227 5.24 -4.35 -32.18
C ASP A 227 5.58 -4.60 -33.67
N ASN A 228 6.88 -4.76 -33.96
CA ASN A 228 7.38 -5.12 -35.29
C ASN A 228 7.45 -6.63 -35.52
N LEU A 229 6.92 -7.42 -34.58
CA LEU A 229 6.98 -8.89 -34.56
C LEU A 229 8.40 -9.47 -34.47
N ASN A 230 9.38 -8.70 -33.98
CA ASN A 230 10.69 -9.25 -33.64
C ASN A 230 10.59 -10.04 -32.33
N PRO A 231 11.27 -11.20 -32.22
CA PRO A 231 11.21 -12.00 -31.00
C PRO A 231 11.97 -11.34 -29.85
N ILE A 232 11.26 -11.06 -28.76
CA ILE A 232 11.81 -10.67 -27.46
C ILE A 232 12.28 -11.91 -26.70
N ALA A 233 11.44 -12.96 -26.68
CA ALA A 233 11.75 -14.25 -26.08
C ALA A 233 11.08 -15.38 -26.88
N GLN A 234 11.81 -16.47 -27.12
CA GLN A 234 11.28 -17.67 -27.77
C GLN A 234 11.44 -18.87 -26.83
N GLY A 235 10.44 -19.75 -26.79
CA GLY A 235 10.43 -20.94 -25.95
C GLY A 235 10.48 -20.62 -24.44
N LEU A 236 9.89 -19.51 -24.02
CA LEU A 236 9.88 -19.09 -22.62
C LEU A 236 8.94 -19.99 -21.81
N LYS A 237 9.51 -20.98 -21.13
CA LYS A 237 8.75 -21.88 -20.26
C LYS A 237 8.51 -21.27 -18.87
N ILE A 238 7.25 -21.15 -18.47
CA ILE A 238 6.82 -20.63 -17.16
C ILE A 238 5.99 -21.72 -16.47
N LYS A 239 6.25 -21.96 -15.17
CA LYS A 239 5.45 -22.87 -14.35
C LYS A 239 4.31 -22.14 -13.66
N GLU A 240 3.23 -22.86 -13.38
CA GLU A 240 2.08 -22.33 -12.66
C GLU A 240 2.49 -21.79 -11.29
N GLY A 241 1.95 -20.62 -10.92
CA GLY A 241 2.31 -19.90 -9.70
C GLY A 241 3.71 -19.26 -9.74
N ARG A 242 4.36 -19.16 -10.91
CA ARG A 242 5.69 -18.53 -11.05
C ARG A 242 5.69 -17.40 -12.06
N LYS A 243 6.59 -16.44 -11.81
CA LYS A 243 6.93 -15.36 -12.73
C LYS A 243 8.05 -15.80 -13.68
N SER A 244 8.03 -15.28 -14.90
CA SER A 244 9.16 -15.32 -15.81
C SER A 244 10.34 -14.52 -15.24
N ARG A 245 11.51 -14.67 -15.86
CA ARG A 245 12.53 -13.63 -15.76
C ARG A 245 11.97 -12.31 -16.31
N THR A 246 12.50 -11.19 -15.83
CA THR A 246 12.20 -9.88 -16.43
C THR A 246 12.62 -9.87 -17.89
N LEU A 247 11.67 -9.52 -18.76
CA LEU A 247 11.85 -9.30 -20.18
C LEU A 247 12.02 -7.81 -20.45
N ARG A 248 12.61 -7.48 -21.61
CA ARG A 248 12.81 -6.12 -22.10
C ARG A 248 12.40 -6.06 -23.56
N ARG A 249 11.69 -5.00 -23.97
CA ARG A 249 11.27 -4.83 -25.37
C ARG A 249 12.47 -4.53 -26.26
N ASP A 250 13.31 -3.57 -25.85
CA ASP A 250 14.51 -3.20 -26.58
C ASP A 250 15.79 -3.65 -25.86
N ARG A 251 16.83 -4.00 -26.65
CA ARG A 251 18.19 -4.18 -26.15
C ARG A 251 18.87 -2.84 -25.89
N MET A 252 18.41 -1.77 -26.54
CA MET A 252 18.98 -0.44 -26.45
C MET A 252 18.08 0.49 -25.63
N TYR A 253 18.58 0.93 -24.47
CA TYR A 253 17.86 1.88 -23.62
C TYR A 253 17.76 3.24 -24.32
N MET A 254 16.56 3.64 -24.72
CA MET A 254 16.27 5.03 -25.07
C MET A 254 15.74 5.77 -23.83
N PRO A 255 16.36 6.90 -23.42
CA PRO A 255 15.81 7.77 -22.37
C PRO A 255 14.35 8.12 -22.69
N GLY A 256 13.46 7.99 -21.70
CA GLY A 256 12.03 8.31 -21.85
C GLY A 256 11.09 7.13 -22.13
N GLN A 257 11.61 5.92 -22.41
CA GLN A 257 10.78 4.71 -22.47
C GLN A 257 10.55 4.15 -21.07
N VAL A 258 9.47 4.57 -20.42
CA VAL A 258 8.97 3.96 -19.18
C VAL A 258 8.22 2.67 -19.54
N PHE A 259 8.33 1.65 -18.70
CA PHE A 259 7.73 0.31 -18.86
C PHE A 259 8.34 -0.54 -19.97
N ASP A 260 9.65 -0.40 -20.19
CA ASP A 260 10.36 -1.27 -21.12
C ASP A 260 10.61 -2.68 -20.54
N LYS A 261 10.69 -2.77 -19.21
CA LYS A 261 10.76 -4.03 -18.48
C LYS A 261 9.40 -4.52 -18.03
N PHE A 262 9.17 -5.82 -18.18
CA PHE A 262 7.97 -6.50 -17.68
C PHE A 262 8.27 -7.93 -17.26
N ASP A 263 7.41 -8.51 -16.44
CA ASP A 263 7.38 -9.94 -16.14
C ASP A 263 6.03 -10.54 -16.54
N ILE A 264 6.03 -11.85 -16.81
CA ILE A 264 4.84 -12.62 -17.11
C ILE A 264 4.66 -13.62 -15.97
N TYR A 265 3.55 -13.52 -15.26
CA TYR A 265 3.16 -14.46 -14.20
C TYR A 265 2.17 -15.47 -14.76
N LEU A 266 2.47 -16.77 -14.68
CA LEU A 266 1.49 -17.81 -14.98
C LEU A 266 0.65 -18.05 -13.74
N LYS A 267 -0.59 -17.56 -13.76
CA LYS A 267 -1.52 -17.68 -12.63
C LYS A 267 -2.01 -19.12 -12.49
N ASP A 268 -2.67 -19.61 -13.54
CA ASP A 268 -3.21 -20.96 -13.60
C ASP A 268 -3.27 -21.47 -15.05
N ILE A 269 -3.35 -22.79 -15.20
CA ILE A 269 -3.67 -23.48 -16.45
C ILE A 269 -5.02 -24.16 -16.25
N LYS A 270 -5.96 -23.89 -17.16
CA LYS A 270 -7.30 -24.46 -17.13
C LYS A 270 -7.61 -25.13 -18.45
N ASN A 271 -8.61 -26.00 -18.44
CA ASN A 271 -9.23 -26.41 -19.68
C ASN A 271 -9.91 -25.19 -20.31
N ALA A 272 -9.84 -25.10 -21.63
CA ALA A 272 -10.45 -24.01 -22.39
C ALA A 272 -11.95 -24.03 -22.16
N GLY A 273 -12.41 -23.07 -21.36
CA GLY A 273 -13.80 -22.89 -21.00
C GLY A 273 -14.41 -21.67 -21.66
N ASP A 274 -15.68 -21.45 -21.35
CA ASP A 274 -16.34 -20.20 -21.70
C ASP A 274 -15.71 -19.06 -20.90
N THR A 275 -15.24 -18.04 -21.60
CA THR A 275 -14.77 -16.79 -21.01
C THR A 275 -15.74 -15.67 -21.34
N LEU A 276 -15.71 -14.62 -20.53
CA LEU A 276 -16.53 -13.44 -20.72
C LEU A 276 -15.64 -12.21 -20.57
N ASP A 277 -15.52 -11.38 -21.62
CA ASP A 277 -14.98 -10.04 -21.42
C ASP A 277 -16.08 -9.13 -20.88
N ILE A 278 -15.82 -8.58 -19.71
CA ILE A 278 -16.68 -7.67 -18.99
C ILE A 278 -16.00 -6.31 -18.86
N LEU A 279 -16.82 -5.28 -18.76
CA LEU A 279 -16.37 -3.96 -18.34
C LEU A 279 -16.90 -3.70 -16.94
N VAL A 280 -16.00 -3.55 -15.98
CA VAL A 280 -16.31 -3.22 -14.60
C VAL A 280 -16.21 -1.72 -14.44
N ILE A 281 -17.30 -1.08 -14.00
CA ILE A 281 -17.31 0.34 -13.66
C ILE A 281 -17.34 0.45 -12.14
N ARG A 282 -16.22 0.85 -11.54
CA ARG A 282 -16.06 1.05 -10.08
C ARG A 282 -15.68 2.49 -9.81
N GLY A 283 -16.43 3.19 -8.96
CA GLY A 283 -16.19 4.61 -8.67
C GLY A 283 -16.18 5.51 -9.92
N GLY A 284 -16.85 5.09 -11.00
CA GLY A 284 -16.89 5.81 -12.28
C GLY A 284 -15.73 5.55 -13.23
N VAL A 285 -14.77 4.69 -12.88
CA VAL A 285 -13.66 4.32 -13.75
C VAL A 285 -14.00 2.98 -14.41
N PRO A 286 -14.09 2.91 -15.76
CA PRO A 286 -14.30 1.67 -16.47
C PRO A 286 -12.98 0.89 -16.59
N GLU A 287 -13.01 -0.41 -16.27
CA GLU A 287 -11.89 -1.35 -16.37
C GLU A 287 -12.34 -2.59 -17.17
N GLY A 288 -11.58 -3.02 -18.18
CA GLY A 288 -11.88 -4.23 -18.95
C GLY A 288 -11.26 -5.47 -18.32
N HIS A 289 -12.02 -6.55 -18.20
CA HIS A 289 -11.57 -7.81 -17.60
C HIS A 289 -12.08 -9.01 -18.41
N THR A 290 -11.23 -10.02 -18.63
CA THR A 290 -11.65 -11.33 -19.16
C THR A 290 -11.67 -12.35 -18.03
N ILE A 291 -12.85 -12.89 -17.74
CA ILE A 291 -13.09 -13.78 -16.61
C ILE A 291 -13.69 -15.12 -17.05
N SER A 292 -13.32 -16.19 -16.35
CA SER A 292 -13.90 -17.53 -16.49
C SER A 292 -14.78 -17.87 -15.28
N PRO A 293 -15.70 -18.86 -15.38
CA PRO A 293 -16.41 -19.40 -14.23
C PRO A 293 -15.47 -19.73 -13.06
N GLY A 294 -15.88 -19.37 -11.85
CA GLY A 294 -15.11 -19.46 -10.61
C GLY A 294 -14.25 -18.23 -10.30
N GLU A 295 -14.05 -17.29 -11.23
CA GLU A 295 -13.20 -16.12 -11.01
C GLU A 295 -13.95 -14.88 -10.53
N ALA A 296 -13.25 -14.03 -9.79
CA ALA A 296 -13.71 -12.70 -9.43
C ALA A 296 -13.79 -11.78 -10.65
N ALA A 297 -14.80 -10.91 -10.68
CA ALA A 297 -15.05 -9.96 -11.76
C ALA A 297 -13.88 -9.00 -12.01
N TYR A 298 -13.11 -8.71 -10.97
CA TYR A 298 -11.85 -7.98 -11.02
C TYR A 298 -11.00 -8.39 -9.81
N HIS A 299 -9.71 -8.03 -9.80
CA HIS A 299 -8.80 -8.42 -8.73
C HIS A 299 -9.25 -7.86 -7.37
N GLY A 300 -9.37 -8.73 -6.36
CA GLY A 300 -9.82 -8.38 -5.01
C GLY A 300 -11.34 -8.32 -4.80
N SER A 301 -12.16 -8.46 -5.86
CA SER A 301 -13.62 -8.47 -5.71
C SER A 301 -14.14 -9.78 -5.16
N ASN A 302 -15.19 -9.71 -4.35
CA ASN A 302 -15.99 -10.88 -3.94
C ASN A 302 -17.11 -11.21 -4.94
N ILE A 303 -17.23 -10.46 -6.05
CA ILE A 303 -18.20 -10.74 -7.11
C ILE A 303 -17.63 -11.84 -8.02
N ILE A 304 -18.14 -13.06 -7.91
CA ILE A 304 -17.63 -14.23 -8.64
C ILE A 304 -18.55 -14.55 -9.82
N LEU A 305 -18.01 -14.75 -11.02
CA LEU A 305 -18.73 -15.36 -12.13
C LEU A 305 -18.89 -16.85 -11.83
N GLU A 306 -20.08 -17.32 -11.48
CA GLU A 306 -20.32 -18.73 -11.12
C GLU A 306 -20.43 -19.63 -12.35
N LYS A 307 -21.11 -19.17 -13.39
CA LYS A 307 -21.43 -19.98 -14.57
C LYS A 307 -21.77 -19.10 -15.78
N ILE A 308 -21.49 -19.60 -16.98
CA ILE A 308 -22.02 -19.10 -18.25
C ILE A 308 -22.91 -20.21 -18.84
N ASP A 309 -24.18 -19.90 -19.13
CA ASP A 309 -25.09 -20.77 -19.87
C ASP A 309 -25.24 -20.24 -21.30
N ILE A 310 -24.71 -20.96 -22.29
CA ILE A 310 -24.91 -20.64 -23.71
C ILE A 310 -26.12 -21.41 -24.24
N LYS A 311 -27.19 -20.69 -24.57
CA LYS A 311 -28.36 -21.24 -25.27
C LYS A 311 -28.33 -20.88 -26.75
N GLN A 312 -29.31 -21.38 -27.52
CA GLN A 312 -29.35 -21.16 -28.97
C GLN A 312 -29.39 -19.68 -29.35
N GLU A 313 -30.16 -18.86 -28.63
CA GLU A 313 -30.35 -17.44 -28.94
C GLU A 313 -29.87 -16.48 -27.83
N GLU A 314 -29.59 -16.99 -26.63
CA GLU A 314 -29.21 -16.20 -25.46
C GLU A 314 -27.99 -16.78 -24.75
N VAL A 315 -27.17 -15.92 -24.17
CA VAL A 315 -26.13 -16.27 -23.19
C VAL A 315 -26.54 -15.68 -21.85
N VAL A 316 -26.42 -16.47 -20.79
CA VAL A 316 -26.75 -16.08 -19.41
C VAL A 316 -25.50 -16.23 -18.55
N ALA A 317 -24.98 -15.12 -18.03
CA ALA A 317 -23.86 -15.11 -17.09
C ALA A 317 -24.39 -14.93 -15.66
N TYR A 318 -24.04 -15.84 -14.75
CA TYR A 318 -24.45 -15.82 -13.35
C TYR A 318 -23.31 -15.33 -12.47
N PHE A 319 -23.59 -14.30 -11.67
CA PHE A 319 -22.63 -13.68 -10.77
C PHE A 319 -23.12 -13.83 -9.32
N ARG A 320 -22.23 -14.21 -8.41
CA ARG A 320 -22.47 -14.24 -6.97
C ARG A 320 -21.79 -13.03 -6.34
N GLY A 321 -22.57 -12.17 -5.69
CA GLY A 321 -22.08 -10.98 -5.01
C GLY A 321 -21.42 -11.27 -3.65
N PRO A 322 -20.85 -10.24 -3.00
CA PRO A 322 -20.19 -10.34 -1.69
C PRO A 322 -21.14 -10.78 -0.56
N ASP A 323 -22.42 -10.47 -0.70
CA ASP A 323 -23.51 -10.87 0.20
C ASP A 323 -24.01 -12.30 -0.05
N GLY A 324 -23.41 -13.02 -1.01
CA GLY A 324 -23.83 -14.34 -1.46
C GLY A 324 -25.04 -14.32 -2.40
N ASN A 325 -25.64 -13.15 -2.67
CA ASN A 325 -26.78 -13.05 -3.57
C ASN A 325 -26.36 -13.27 -5.02
N ARG A 326 -27.15 -14.08 -5.72
CA ARG A 326 -26.94 -14.36 -7.14
C ARG A 326 -27.69 -13.35 -8.00
N LYS A 327 -27.01 -12.79 -8.98
CA LYS A 327 -27.59 -11.99 -10.05
C LYS A 327 -27.15 -12.57 -11.39
N PHE A 328 -27.89 -12.28 -12.45
CA PHE A 328 -27.54 -12.77 -13.77
C PHE A 328 -27.71 -11.68 -14.81
N ALA A 329 -26.89 -11.77 -15.87
CA ALA A 329 -26.99 -10.97 -17.07
C ALA A 329 -27.39 -11.86 -18.24
N LYS A 330 -28.40 -11.44 -19.00
CA LYS A 330 -28.84 -12.13 -20.23
C LYS A 330 -28.57 -11.28 -21.44
N PHE A 331 -28.03 -11.87 -22.49
CA PHE A 331 -27.71 -11.17 -23.72
C PHE A 331 -27.82 -12.08 -24.96
N PRO A 332 -28.33 -11.62 -26.12
CA PRO A 332 -28.35 -12.39 -27.35
C PRO A 332 -26.99 -12.96 -27.74
N ARG A 333 -26.99 -14.22 -28.19
CA ARG A 333 -25.85 -14.87 -28.82
C ARG A 333 -25.62 -14.25 -30.20
N GLN A 334 -24.54 -13.51 -30.38
CA GLN A 334 -24.19 -12.94 -31.69
C GLN A 334 -23.27 -13.90 -32.46
N THR A 335 -23.76 -14.46 -33.55
CA THR A 335 -22.91 -15.08 -34.58
C THR A 335 -22.31 -13.97 -35.44
N VAL A 336 -21.17 -13.40 -35.01
CA VAL A 336 -20.43 -12.45 -35.84
C VAL A 336 -19.83 -13.21 -37.03
N LYS A 337 -20.18 -12.82 -38.26
CA LYS A 337 -19.50 -13.34 -39.46
C LYS A 337 -18.07 -12.74 -39.52
N PRO A 338 -17.01 -13.51 -39.78
CA PRO A 338 -15.61 -13.09 -39.59
C PRO A 338 -15.07 -11.88 -40.40
N GLN A 339 -15.86 -11.17 -41.21
CA GLN A 339 -15.34 -10.25 -42.23
C GLN A 339 -15.12 -8.78 -41.81
N ASP A 340 -15.46 -8.36 -40.58
CA ASP A 340 -15.41 -6.92 -40.18
C ASP A 340 -14.23 -6.54 -39.24
N LYS A 341 -12.99 -6.99 -39.53
CA LYS A 341 -11.82 -6.78 -38.64
C LYS A 341 -11.02 -5.46 -38.82
N ASP A 342 -11.18 -4.70 -39.90
CA ASP A 342 -10.31 -3.54 -40.22
C ASP A 342 -10.61 -2.20 -39.48
N PHE A 343 -11.63 -2.14 -38.61
CA PHE A 343 -12.15 -0.85 -38.11
C PHE A 343 -11.36 -0.22 -36.95
N ASN A 344 -10.60 -0.99 -36.16
CA ASN A 344 -9.99 -0.50 -34.91
C ASN A 344 -8.76 0.41 -35.12
N GLN A 345 -8.09 0.35 -36.27
CA GLN A 345 -6.81 1.06 -36.49
C GLN A 345 -7.00 2.52 -36.97
N THR A 346 -8.14 2.85 -37.57
CA THR A 346 -8.44 4.21 -38.08
C THR A 346 -8.80 5.20 -36.96
N ILE A 347 -9.42 4.72 -35.88
CA ILE A 347 -9.91 5.56 -34.77
C ILE A 347 -8.77 6.03 -33.85
N PHE A 348 -7.77 5.18 -33.63
CA PHE A 348 -6.60 5.52 -32.80
C PHE A 348 -5.78 6.68 -33.40
N ASN A 349 -5.56 6.66 -34.72
CA ASN A 349 -4.74 7.64 -35.42
C ASN A 349 -5.39 9.04 -35.55
N GLN A 350 -6.72 9.13 -35.52
CA GLN A 350 -7.42 10.43 -35.56
C GLN A 350 -7.40 11.18 -34.22
N SER A 351 -7.19 10.45 -33.12
CA SER A 351 -7.24 10.98 -31.75
C SER A 351 -5.98 11.77 -31.38
N ILE A 352 -4.83 11.41 -31.94
CA ILE A 352 -3.52 12.03 -31.65
C ILE A 352 -3.38 13.42 -32.31
N ASN A 353 -3.95 13.64 -33.50
CA ASN A 353 -3.79 14.89 -34.26
C ASN A 353 -4.55 16.09 -33.67
N ILE A 354 -5.52 15.86 -32.78
CA ILE A 354 -6.35 16.92 -32.19
C ILE A 354 -5.67 17.54 -30.95
N LEU A 355 -4.70 16.86 -30.35
CA LEU A 355 -4.05 17.29 -29.11
C LEU A 355 -2.91 18.32 -29.29
N GLY A 356 -2.46 18.59 -30.52
CA GLY A 356 -1.26 19.41 -30.79
C GLY A 356 -1.42 20.95 -30.80
N ASN A 357 -2.62 21.52 -30.74
CA ASN A 357 -2.84 22.90 -31.22
C ASN A 357 -3.25 23.98 -30.18
N LEU A 358 -3.13 23.79 -28.86
CA LEU A 358 -3.63 24.79 -27.89
C LEU A 358 -2.66 25.07 -26.73
N SER A 359 -1.77 26.06 -26.89
CA SER A 359 -1.08 26.74 -25.77
C SER A 359 -0.77 28.20 -26.11
N GLN A 360 -0.69 29.08 -25.08
CA GLN A 360 -0.46 30.56 -25.01
C GLN A 360 -1.74 31.34 -24.56
N THR A 361 -1.85 32.20 -23.52
CA THR A 361 -0.92 33.13 -22.78
C THR A 361 -1.50 33.61 -21.39
N ASN A 362 -0.81 34.57 -20.72
CA ASN A 362 -0.62 34.90 -19.27
C ASN A 362 -1.64 35.77 -18.43
N LEU A 363 -1.58 35.56 -17.09
CA LEU A 363 -1.61 36.39 -15.82
C LEU A 363 -2.39 37.75 -15.71
N THR A 364 -3.15 38.10 -14.63
CA THR A 364 -2.70 38.60 -13.29
C THR A 364 -3.85 39.00 -12.28
N HIS A 365 -3.58 38.87 -10.96
CA HIS A 365 -3.98 39.64 -9.72
C HIS A 365 -5.27 39.37 -8.86
N ILE A 366 -5.09 39.42 -7.51
CA ILE A 366 -5.97 39.01 -6.36
C ILE A 366 -6.04 40.12 -5.26
N PRO A 367 -7.10 40.23 -4.43
CA PRO A 367 -6.98 40.08 -2.93
C PRO A 367 -8.27 39.54 -2.22
N LYS A 368 -8.42 39.50 -0.88
CA LYS A 368 -8.00 38.54 0.19
C LYS A 368 -9.16 38.40 1.24
N GLY A 369 -9.26 37.27 1.97
CA GLY A 369 -10.08 37.08 3.20
C GLY A 369 -10.05 35.63 3.76
N THR A 370 -10.08 35.44 5.09
CA THR A 370 -9.68 34.18 5.77
C THR A 370 -10.62 32.97 5.59
N SER A 371 -10.01 31.79 5.41
CA SER A 371 -10.56 30.58 4.80
C SER A 371 -11.18 29.57 5.78
N LEU A 372 -10.73 29.54 7.03
CA LEU A 372 -11.01 28.42 7.94
C LEU A 372 -12.43 28.45 8.52
N GLU A 373 -12.95 29.63 8.87
CA GLU A 373 -14.31 29.77 9.41
C GLU A 373 -15.38 29.61 8.32
N LYS A 374 -15.07 30.00 7.08
CA LYS A 374 -15.95 29.78 5.92
C LYS A 374 -16.00 28.33 5.48
N TYR A 375 -14.91 27.58 5.66
CA TYR A 375 -14.81 26.16 5.32
C TYR A 375 -15.66 25.28 6.24
N ASN A 376 -15.57 25.49 7.55
CA ASN A 376 -16.30 24.68 8.53
C ASN A 376 -17.82 24.90 8.45
N LEU A 377 -18.26 26.14 8.22
CA LEU A 377 -19.68 26.46 8.02
C LEU A 377 -20.22 25.90 6.68
N ALA A 378 -19.41 25.92 5.62
CA ALA A 378 -19.78 25.36 4.32
C ALA A 378 -19.85 23.83 4.34
N ALA A 379 -18.91 23.14 4.98
CA ALA A 379 -18.90 21.67 5.06
C ALA A 379 -20.14 21.13 5.81
N GLN A 380 -20.56 21.81 6.88
CA GLN A 380 -21.72 21.41 7.67
C GLN A 380 -23.05 21.64 6.93
N GLN A 381 -23.16 22.73 6.18
CA GLN A 381 -24.31 22.99 5.30
C GLN A 381 -24.33 22.03 4.10
N PHE A 382 -23.17 21.66 3.56
CA PHE A 382 -23.03 20.77 2.41
C PHE A 382 -23.50 19.34 2.69
N GLY A 383 -23.20 18.79 3.87
CA GLY A 383 -23.67 17.46 4.28
C GLY A 383 -25.21 17.35 4.31
N SER A 384 -25.90 18.42 4.73
CA SER A 384 -27.37 18.47 4.76
C SER A 384 -28.02 18.63 3.37
N VAL A 385 -27.29 19.22 2.42
CA VAL A 385 -27.78 19.49 1.06
C VAL A 385 -27.61 18.25 0.17
N VAL A 386 -26.52 17.49 0.32
CA VAL A 386 -26.28 16.25 -0.45
C VAL A 386 -27.32 15.17 -0.15
N SER A 387 -27.73 15.00 1.11
CA SER A 387 -28.80 14.05 1.48
C SER A 387 -30.18 14.47 0.94
N THR A 388 -30.39 15.77 0.74
CA THR A 388 -31.66 16.32 0.24
C THR A 388 -31.72 16.33 -1.30
N LEU A 389 -30.57 16.48 -1.98
CA LEU A 389 -30.47 16.48 -3.44
C LEU A 389 -30.53 15.09 -4.08
N ALA A 390 -30.14 14.04 -3.35
CA ALA A 390 -30.24 12.65 -3.84
C ALA A 390 -31.70 12.20 -4.11
N GLY A 391 -32.71 12.92 -3.61
CA GLY A 391 -34.14 12.60 -3.78
C GLY A 391 -34.93 13.51 -4.72
N GLN A 392 -34.39 14.61 -5.24
CA GLN A 392 -35.15 15.56 -6.07
C GLN A 392 -34.59 15.69 -7.49
N ASN A 393 -35.44 15.39 -8.49
CA ASN A 393 -35.22 15.77 -9.89
C ASN A 393 -35.30 17.30 -10.03
N ARG A 394 -34.20 18.01 -9.77
CA ARG A 394 -34.04 19.40 -10.22
C ARG A 394 -33.28 19.41 -11.55
N ALA A 395 -33.86 20.04 -12.56
CA ALA A 395 -33.13 20.43 -13.75
C ALA A 395 -32.10 21.50 -13.32
N PHE A 396 -30.81 21.18 -13.41
CA PHE A 396 -29.76 22.18 -13.29
C PHE A 396 -29.73 22.98 -14.59
N GLU A 397 -30.33 24.17 -14.59
CA GLU A 397 -30.14 25.13 -15.68
C GLU A 397 -28.80 25.82 -15.49
N TYR A 398 -27.84 25.48 -16.36
CA TYR A 398 -26.55 26.17 -16.43
C TYR A 398 -26.77 27.60 -16.96
N ASN A 399 -26.68 28.59 -16.07
CA ASN A 399 -26.88 30.02 -16.36
C ASN A 399 -25.56 30.82 -16.46
N GLY A 400 -24.41 30.15 -16.64
CA GLY A 400 -23.09 30.79 -16.73
C GLY A 400 -22.34 30.88 -15.39
N GLN A 401 -21.28 31.72 -15.34
CA GLN A 401 -20.10 31.76 -14.42
C GLN A 401 -20.27 31.57 -12.88
N ASN A 402 -21.46 31.32 -12.35
CA ASN A 402 -21.74 31.26 -10.91
C ASN A 402 -21.87 29.85 -10.29
N THR A 403 -21.66 28.77 -11.05
CA THR A 403 -21.75 27.40 -10.51
C THR A 403 -20.71 27.17 -9.40
N SER A 404 -21.13 26.78 -8.20
CA SER A 404 -20.22 26.55 -7.07
C SER A 404 -19.45 25.23 -7.23
N ILE A 405 -18.31 25.08 -6.54
CA ILE A 405 -17.55 23.80 -6.52
C ILE A 405 -18.44 22.63 -6.05
N GLY A 406 -19.36 22.92 -5.11
CA GLY A 406 -20.33 21.94 -4.63
C GLY A 406 -21.33 21.50 -5.70
N ASP A 407 -21.82 22.44 -6.51
CA ASP A 407 -22.70 22.14 -7.64
C ASP A 407 -21.97 21.36 -8.75
N PHE A 408 -20.70 21.68 -9.00
CA PHE A 408 -19.86 20.91 -9.92
C PHE A 408 -19.67 19.47 -9.45
N GLN A 409 -19.42 19.27 -8.16
CA GLN A 409 -19.33 17.93 -7.58
C GLN A 409 -20.67 17.20 -7.67
N ALA A 410 -21.79 17.85 -7.38
CA ALA A 410 -23.13 17.28 -7.53
C ALA A 410 -23.43 16.90 -8.99
N GLN A 411 -23.05 17.74 -9.93
CA GLN A 411 -23.17 17.49 -11.37
C GLN A 411 -22.26 16.34 -11.82
N TYR A 412 -21.05 16.20 -11.25
CA TYR A 412 -20.17 15.06 -11.51
C TYR A 412 -20.78 13.76 -10.97
N GLN A 413 -21.34 13.78 -9.76
CA GLN A 413 -22.06 12.64 -9.19
C GLN A 413 -23.30 12.28 -10.02
N LYS A 414 -24.03 13.28 -10.52
CA LYS A 414 -25.15 13.06 -11.45
C LYS A 414 -24.68 12.43 -12.76
N ALA A 415 -23.59 12.93 -13.35
CA ALA A 415 -22.99 12.35 -14.56
C ALA A 415 -22.53 10.90 -14.30
N LEU A 416 -21.93 10.62 -13.15
CA LEU A 416 -21.57 9.26 -12.71
C LEU A 416 -22.79 8.35 -12.54
N ILE A 417 -23.86 8.84 -11.92
CA ILE A 417 -25.11 8.08 -11.76
C ILE A 417 -25.76 7.81 -13.11
N GLN A 418 -25.72 8.74 -14.06
CA GLN A 418 -26.23 8.54 -15.41
C GLN A 418 -25.32 7.62 -16.24
N HIS A 419 -24.01 7.70 -16.05
CA HIS A 419 -23.04 6.77 -16.64
C HIS A 419 -23.27 5.35 -16.16
N THR A 420 -23.46 5.17 -14.85
CA THR A 420 -23.73 3.84 -14.26
C THR A 420 -25.11 3.34 -14.64
N LYS A 421 -26.10 4.21 -14.88
CA LYS A 421 -27.42 3.86 -15.45
C LYS A 421 -27.40 3.94 -16.97
N ILE A 422 -26.66 3.03 -17.58
CA ILE A 422 -26.39 2.87 -19.03
C ILE A 422 -27.61 2.97 -19.97
N LYS A 423 -28.84 2.85 -19.46
CA LYS A 423 -30.08 2.87 -20.26
C LYS A 423 -30.29 4.15 -21.07
N ASP A 424 -29.66 5.27 -20.73
CA ASP A 424 -29.71 6.52 -21.50
C ASP A 424 -28.29 7.07 -21.75
N LEU A 425 -27.53 6.35 -22.58
CA LEU A 425 -26.21 6.77 -23.10
C LEU A 425 -26.19 8.25 -23.56
N PRO A 426 -27.15 8.74 -24.38
CA PRO A 426 -27.20 10.16 -24.72
C PRO A 426 -27.28 11.10 -23.52
N ALA A 427 -28.06 10.76 -22.49
CA ALA A 427 -28.12 11.57 -21.28
C ALA A 427 -26.78 11.56 -20.54
N ALA A 428 -26.12 10.41 -20.36
CA ALA A 428 -24.81 10.34 -19.73
C ALA A 428 -23.76 11.20 -20.47
N VAL A 429 -23.73 11.13 -21.81
CA VAL A 429 -22.87 11.99 -22.63
C VAL A 429 -23.17 13.46 -22.38
N ARG A 430 -24.45 13.87 -22.45
CA ARG A 430 -24.86 15.27 -22.19
C ARG A 430 -24.45 15.77 -20.81
N GLU A 431 -24.57 14.96 -19.76
CA GLU A 431 -24.21 15.36 -18.40
C GLU A 431 -22.69 15.54 -18.26
N TYR A 432 -21.86 14.68 -18.87
CA TYR A 432 -20.41 14.87 -18.89
C TYR A 432 -19.96 16.02 -19.78
N GLU A 433 -20.61 16.26 -20.92
CA GLU A 433 -20.37 17.43 -21.77
C GLU A 433 -20.70 18.72 -21.00
N THR A 434 -21.82 18.74 -20.27
CA THR A 434 -22.19 19.85 -19.39
C THR A 434 -21.14 20.06 -18.31
N LEU A 435 -20.67 18.99 -17.69
CA LEU A 435 -19.61 19.06 -16.68
C LEU A 435 -18.29 19.62 -17.27
N LEU A 436 -17.91 19.20 -18.47
CA LEU A 436 -16.74 19.71 -19.16
C LEU A 436 -16.88 21.20 -19.51
N GLN A 437 -18.08 21.64 -19.90
CA GLN A 437 -18.39 23.05 -20.13
C GLN A 437 -18.28 23.87 -18.84
N ILE A 438 -18.84 23.38 -17.71
CA ILE A 438 -18.71 24.04 -16.40
C ILE A 438 -17.23 24.14 -16.02
N TYR A 439 -16.46 23.05 -16.14
CA TYR A 439 -15.02 23.06 -15.83
C TYR A 439 -14.25 24.09 -16.67
N ASN A 440 -14.52 24.15 -17.99
CA ASN A 440 -13.86 25.09 -18.88
C ASN A 440 -14.26 26.55 -18.61
N SER A 441 -15.44 26.78 -18.02
CA SER A 441 -15.91 28.11 -17.60
C SER A 441 -15.28 28.58 -16.28
N TYR A 442 -14.67 27.68 -15.51
CA TYR A 442 -14.07 28.00 -14.22
C TYR A 442 -12.78 28.78 -14.34
N GLU A 443 -12.61 29.76 -13.44
CA GLU A 443 -11.33 30.41 -13.20
C GLU A 443 -10.27 29.40 -12.75
N PRO A 444 -8.96 29.64 -13.02
CA PRO A 444 -7.88 28.69 -12.72
C PRO A 444 -7.89 28.15 -11.29
N GLU A 445 -8.14 29.00 -10.28
CA GLU A 445 -8.23 28.57 -8.87
C GLU A 445 -9.37 27.58 -8.62
N ARG A 446 -10.53 27.76 -9.27
CA ARG A 446 -11.67 26.83 -9.15
C ARG A 446 -11.38 25.52 -9.86
N ARG A 447 -10.71 25.55 -11.02
CA ARG A 447 -10.23 24.34 -11.70
C ARG A 447 -9.25 23.54 -10.83
N GLN A 448 -8.33 24.22 -10.13
CA GLN A 448 -7.44 23.54 -9.18
C GLN A 448 -8.21 22.91 -8.02
N LYS A 449 -9.26 23.57 -7.51
CA LYS A 449 -10.15 22.98 -6.48
C LYS A 449 -10.90 21.75 -6.97
N THR A 450 -11.37 21.72 -8.22
CA THR A 450 -12.01 20.50 -8.77
C THR A 450 -10.99 19.38 -9.00
N ILE A 451 -9.75 19.71 -9.37
CA ILE A 451 -8.64 18.75 -9.46
C ILE A 451 -8.31 18.17 -8.08
N ALA A 452 -8.27 19.00 -7.03
CA ALA A 452 -8.06 18.57 -5.65
C ALA A 452 -9.16 17.63 -5.13
N LEU A 453 -10.36 17.67 -5.74
CA LEU A 453 -11.45 16.71 -5.50
C LEU A 453 -11.30 15.40 -6.31
N GLY A 454 -10.20 15.23 -7.07
CA GLY A 454 -9.94 14.05 -7.91
C GLY A 454 -10.70 14.04 -9.24
N ILE A 455 -11.35 15.15 -9.61
CA ILE A 455 -12.18 15.27 -10.83
C ILE A 455 -11.38 15.97 -11.92
N TYR A 456 -10.70 15.19 -12.75
CA TYR A 456 -9.83 15.69 -13.81
C TYR A 456 -10.58 15.85 -15.15
N PRO A 457 -10.26 16.88 -15.96
CA PRO A 457 -10.84 17.05 -17.30
C PRO A 457 -10.55 15.88 -18.22
N SER A 458 -9.38 15.25 -18.08
CA SER A 458 -9.01 14.05 -18.81
C SER A 458 -9.98 12.90 -18.51
N LYS A 459 -10.30 12.65 -17.23
CA LYS A 459 -11.31 11.63 -16.85
C LYS A 459 -12.68 11.93 -17.46
N ILE A 460 -13.12 13.19 -17.44
CA ILE A 460 -14.39 13.63 -18.04
C ILE A 460 -14.39 13.37 -19.55
N LYS A 461 -13.32 13.77 -20.26
CA LYS A 461 -13.18 13.56 -21.71
C LYS A 461 -13.09 12.06 -22.07
N SER A 462 -12.37 11.26 -21.29
CA SER A 462 -12.31 9.80 -21.50
C SER A 462 -13.69 9.16 -21.33
N ALA A 463 -14.47 9.59 -20.33
CA ALA A 463 -15.85 9.12 -20.15
C ALA A 463 -16.73 9.51 -21.35
N ILE A 464 -16.65 10.75 -21.85
CA ILE A 464 -17.38 11.19 -23.05
C ILE A 464 -16.99 10.35 -24.28
N SER A 465 -15.69 10.16 -24.53
CA SER A 465 -15.17 9.39 -25.66
C SER A 465 -15.66 7.94 -25.62
N PHE A 466 -15.57 7.31 -24.45
CA PHE A 466 -16.07 5.96 -24.21
C PHE A 466 -17.58 5.85 -24.45
N LEU A 467 -18.38 6.75 -23.87
CA LEU A 467 -19.83 6.77 -24.04
C LEU A 467 -20.25 7.05 -25.48
N ASN A 468 -19.53 7.90 -26.21
CA ASN A 468 -19.77 8.14 -27.63
C ASN A 468 -19.39 6.94 -28.49
N THR A 469 -18.32 6.22 -28.15
CA THR A 469 -17.97 4.94 -28.78
C THR A 469 -19.10 3.93 -28.63
N LEU A 470 -19.67 3.83 -27.43
CA LEU A 470 -20.84 2.98 -27.16
C LEU A 470 -22.09 3.43 -27.92
N LEU A 471 -22.34 4.75 -27.99
CA LEU A 471 -23.50 5.32 -28.67
C LEU A 471 -23.48 5.05 -30.19
N ASN A 472 -22.29 5.21 -30.78
CA ASN A 472 -22.04 5.08 -32.22
C ASN A 472 -21.80 3.63 -32.66
N SER A 473 -21.63 2.70 -31.71
CA SER A 473 -21.58 1.28 -32.02
C SER A 473 -22.90 0.82 -32.67
N PRO A 474 -22.84 -0.03 -33.72
CA PRO A 474 -24.03 -0.61 -34.37
C PRO A 474 -25.01 -1.13 -33.32
N LYS A 475 -26.33 -1.04 -33.55
CA LYS A 475 -27.36 -1.47 -32.58
C LYS A 475 -27.11 -2.88 -32.03
N GLU A 476 -26.54 -3.74 -32.86
CA GLU A 476 -26.14 -5.11 -32.51
C GLU A 476 -24.96 -5.10 -31.52
N LYS A 477 -23.95 -4.23 -31.66
CA LYS A 477 -22.79 -4.13 -30.75
C LYS A 477 -23.03 -3.29 -29.48
N ARG A 478 -24.23 -2.73 -29.27
CA ARG A 478 -24.55 -1.95 -28.05
C ARG A 478 -24.56 -2.85 -26.83
N MET A 479 -24.27 -2.28 -25.64
CA MET A 479 -24.26 -3.02 -24.36
C MET A 479 -25.49 -3.87 -24.21
N VAL A 480 -25.29 -5.15 -23.89
CA VAL A 480 -26.35 -6.13 -23.99
C VAL A 480 -26.88 -6.54 -22.62
N ALA A 481 -26.05 -6.45 -21.59
CA ALA A 481 -26.48 -6.67 -20.21
C ALA A 481 -25.65 -5.86 -19.21
N GLN A 482 -26.27 -5.53 -18.08
CA GLN A 482 -25.63 -4.91 -16.93
C GLN A 482 -26.12 -5.58 -15.65
N VAL A 483 -25.21 -5.80 -14.71
CA VAL A 483 -25.51 -6.24 -13.35
C VAL A 483 -24.85 -5.28 -12.37
N GLU A 484 -25.56 -4.86 -11.33
CA GLU A 484 -25.04 -3.96 -10.30
C GLU A 484 -24.85 -4.70 -8.99
N PHE A 485 -23.76 -4.43 -8.29
CA PHE A 485 -23.41 -4.95 -6.96
C PHE A 485 -23.03 -3.79 -6.03
N ILE A 486 -23.12 -4.04 -4.73
CA ILE A 486 -22.59 -3.14 -3.70
C ILE A 486 -21.53 -3.95 -2.96
N GLU A 487 -20.29 -3.46 -2.95
CA GLU A 487 -19.18 -4.06 -2.22
C GLU A 487 -19.33 -3.82 -0.70
N GLN A 488 -18.54 -4.51 0.11
CA GLN A 488 -18.63 -4.41 1.58
C GLN A 488 -18.34 -3.00 2.12
N ASP A 489 -17.52 -2.23 1.40
CA ASP A 489 -17.20 -0.83 1.68
C ASP A 489 -18.30 0.17 1.26
N GLY A 490 -19.40 -0.32 0.68
CA GLY A 490 -20.50 0.48 0.16
C GLY A 490 -20.30 0.98 -1.28
N THR A 491 -19.18 0.64 -1.94
CA THR A 491 -18.90 1.03 -3.32
C THR A 491 -19.86 0.31 -4.28
N SER A 492 -20.55 1.08 -5.13
CA SER A 492 -21.38 0.53 -6.21
C SER A 492 -20.48 0.08 -7.38
N VAL A 493 -20.67 -1.16 -7.81
CA VAL A 493 -19.95 -1.77 -8.93
C VAL A 493 -20.95 -2.17 -10.00
N SER A 494 -20.79 -1.64 -11.21
CA SER A 494 -21.57 -2.04 -12.37
C SER A 494 -20.73 -2.94 -13.28
N ILE A 495 -21.15 -4.19 -13.46
CA ILE A 495 -20.60 -5.11 -14.45
C ILE A 495 -21.40 -4.95 -15.73
N VAL A 496 -20.74 -4.57 -16.80
CA VAL A 496 -21.33 -4.33 -18.12
C VAL A 496 -20.79 -5.37 -19.08
N ILE A 497 -21.68 -6.06 -19.78
CA ILE A 497 -21.33 -7.04 -20.80
C ILE A 497 -21.64 -6.43 -22.16
N GLN A 498 -20.62 -6.29 -22.99
CA GLN A 498 -20.77 -5.80 -24.35
C GLN A 498 -21.10 -6.97 -25.29
N GLY A 499 -21.95 -6.75 -26.30
CA GLY A 499 -22.43 -7.85 -27.15
C GLY A 499 -21.34 -8.49 -28.01
N SER A 500 -20.32 -7.71 -28.31
CA SER A 500 -19.14 -8.14 -29.06
C SER A 500 -18.06 -8.81 -28.19
N THR A 501 -18.19 -8.80 -26.85
CA THR A 501 -17.21 -9.38 -25.92
C THR A 501 -17.45 -10.85 -25.57
N LEU A 502 -18.45 -11.49 -26.18
CA LEU A 502 -18.27 -12.85 -26.68
C LEU A 502 -17.42 -12.75 -27.95
N THR A 503 -16.19 -12.26 -27.83
CA THR A 503 -15.24 -12.34 -28.92
C THR A 503 -15.15 -13.81 -29.33
N SER A 504 -14.77 -14.05 -30.58
CA SER A 504 -14.67 -15.36 -31.25
C SER A 504 -14.06 -16.50 -30.40
N TYR A 505 -13.36 -16.18 -29.31
CA TYR A 505 -12.89 -17.12 -28.30
C TYR A 505 -13.99 -17.96 -27.64
N GLY A 506 -15.12 -17.38 -27.21
CA GLY A 506 -16.15 -18.16 -26.50
C GLY A 506 -16.99 -19.05 -27.41
N LEU A 507 -17.20 -18.66 -28.67
CA LEU A 507 -18.08 -19.36 -29.61
C LEU A 507 -17.34 -20.24 -30.64
N SER A 508 -16.04 -20.01 -30.85
CA SER A 508 -15.17 -20.85 -31.69
C SER A 508 -14.13 -21.64 -30.90
N ALA A 509 -14.17 -21.60 -29.56
CA ALA A 509 -13.34 -22.48 -28.74
C ALA A 509 -13.60 -23.92 -29.18
N LYS A 510 -12.55 -24.58 -29.67
CA LYS A 510 -12.51 -26.02 -29.51
C LYS A 510 -12.45 -26.25 -28.00
N THR A 511 -13.57 -26.60 -27.40
CA THR A 511 -13.63 -27.03 -26.00
C THR A 511 -12.99 -28.40 -25.91
N SER A 512 -12.41 -28.74 -24.76
CA SER A 512 -11.93 -30.11 -24.53
C SER A 512 -13.05 -31.11 -24.80
N LYS A 513 -12.74 -32.17 -25.55
CA LYS A 513 -13.70 -33.22 -25.92
C LYS A 513 -13.23 -34.58 -25.44
N ALA A 514 -14.15 -35.34 -24.89
CA ALA A 514 -13.99 -36.74 -24.57
C ALA A 514 -14.75 -37.59 -25.59
N TYR A 515 -14.07 -38.58 -26.15
CA TYR A 515 -14.68 -39.57 -27.03
C TYR A 515 -14.91 -40.82 -26.20
N ILE A 516 -16.18 -41.12 -25.91
CA ILE A 516 -16.57 -42.22 -25.03
C ILE A 516 -17.43 -43.24 -25.77
N ARG A 517 -17.32 -44.50 -25.35
CA ARG A 517 -18.22 -45.58 -25.76
C ARG A 517 -19.02 -46.09 -24.59
N ILE A 518 -20.28 -46.39 -24.83
CA ILE A 518 -21.24 -46.76 -23.79
C ILE A 518 -21.99 -48.03 -24.20
N GLU A 519 -22.10 -49.01 -23.30
CA GLU A 519 -22.95 -50.19 -23.50
C GLU A 519 -24.44 -49.81 -23.56
N THR A 520 -25.12 -50.23 -24.62
CA THR A 520 -26.57 -50.07 -24.80
C THR A 520 -27.33 -51.30 -24.30
N PRO A 521 -28.59 -51.14 -23.83
CA PRO A 521 -29.36 -52.23 -23.24
C PRO A 521 -29.85 -53.25 -24.28
N GLN A 522 -29.83 -52.90 -25.57
CA GLN A 522 -30.23 -53.77 -26.67
C GLN A 522 -28.96 -54.28 -27.35
N ASN A 523 -28.68 -55.58 -27.21
CA ASN A 523 -27.58 -56.31 -27.87
C ASN A 523 -26.13 -56.02 -27.42
N ASN A 524 -25.86 -55.43 -26.25
CA ASN A 524 -24.49 -55.08 -25.82
C ASN A 524 -23.73 -54.24 -26.88
N SER A 525 -24.45 -53.51 -27.72
CA SER A 525 -23.81 -52.66 -28.73
C SER A 525 -23.24 -51.41 -28.07
N LEU A 526 -22.08 -50.95 -28.52
CA LEU A 526 -21.43 -49.75 -28.01
C LEU A 526 -21.93 -48.54 -28.80
N LYS A 527 -22.45 -47.52 -28.11
CA LYS A 527 -22.75 -46.20 -28.70
C LYS A 527 -21.58 -45.28 -28.43
N GLU A 528 -21.04 -44.69 -29.49
CA GLU A 528 -20.01 -43.64 -29.43
C GLU A 528 -20.68 -42.29 -29.16
N LEU A 529 -20.08 -41.51 -28.25
CA LEU A 529 -20.48 -40.14 -27.93
C LEU A 529 -19.23 -39.27 -27.88
N THR A 530 -19.38 -38.03 -28.35
CA THR A 530 -18.40 -36.97 -28.16
C THR A 530 -19.02 -35.96 -27.23
N LEU A 531 -18.40 -35.73 -26.07
CA LEU A 531 -18.92 -34.86 -25.03
C LEU A 531 -17.86 -33.86 -24.58
N GLY A 532 -18.25 -32.61 -24.38
CA GLY A 532 -17.46 -31.59 -23.70
C GLY A 532 -17.74 -31.52 -22.20
N GLU A 533 -16.96 -30.72 -21.48
CA GLU A 533 -17.25 -30.39 -20.07
C GLU A 533 -18.63 -29.73 -19.92
N GLY A 534 -19.38 -30.12 -18.89
CA GLY A 534 -20.76 -29.68 -18.64
C GLY A 534 -21.82 -30.35 -19.53
N GLU A 535 -21.44 -31.14 -20.53
CA GLU A 535 -22.41 -31.86 -21.36
C GLU A 535 -22.90 -33.13 -20.66
N ALA A 536 -24.23 -33.29 -20.63
CA ALA A 536 -24.89 -34.47 -20.08
C ALA A 536 -24.84 -35.64 -21.08
N ILE A 537 -24.56 -36.83 -20.57
CA ILE A 537 -24.83 -38.09 -21.29
C ILE A 537 -26.35 -38.16 -21.50
N ASP A 538 -26.76 -38.50 -22.72
CA ASP A 538 -28.18 -38.58 -23.14
C ASP A 538 -29.07 -39.16 -22.01
N PRO A 539 -30.01 -38.35 -21.49
CA PRO A 539 -30.97 -38.73 -20.45
C PRO A 539 -31.65 -40.08 -20.62
N ASN A 540 -31.92 -40.46 -21.87
CA ASN A 540 -32.61 -41.71 -22.20
C ASN A 540 -31.70 -42.93 -22.06
N LEU A 541 -30.38 -42.70 -22.03
CA LEU A 541 -29.38 -43.75 -21.85
C LEU A 541 -28.93 -43.86 -20.40
N PHE A 542 -28.76 -42.72 -19.69
CA PHE A 542 -28.15 -42.64 -18.35
C PHE A 542 -28.84 -41.62 -17.44
N SER A 543 -29.92 -42.02 -16.76
CA SER A 543 -30.54 -41.25 -15.67
C SER A 543 -30.58 -42.01 -14.35
N ILE A 544 -30.32 -41.33 -13.24
CA ILE A 544 -30.37 -41.88 -11.88
C ILE A 544 -31.23 -40.93 -11.03
N GLU A 545 -32.37 -41.39 -10.50
CA GLU A 545 -33.20 -40.62 -9.57
C GLU A 545 -33.51 -39.16 -10.01
N ASN A 546 -33.86 -38.97 -11.30
CA ASN A 546 -34.11 -37.67 -11.95
C ASN A 546 -32.86 -36.77 -12.17
N SER A 547 -31.65 -37.28 -11.95
CA SER A 547 -30.39 -36.66 -12.35
C SER A 547 -29.81 -37.36 -13.58
N TYR A 548 -28.99 -36.63 -14.34
CA TYR A 548 -28.20 -37.17 -15.43
C TYR A 548 -26.72 -37.18 -15.05
N TRP A 549 -25.95 -38.06 -15.69
CA TRP A 549 -24.50 -38.00 -15.60
C TRP A 549 -24.00 -36.98 -16.61
N GLU A 550 -23.15 -36.05 -16.18
CA GLU A 550 -22.49 -35.07 -17.03
C GLU A 550 -20.97 -35.15 -16.86
N ILE A 551 -20.22 -34.72 -17.86
CA ILE A 551 -18.78 -34.57 -17.73
C ILE A 551 -18.51 -33.36 -16.83
N GLU A 552 -17.97 -33.61 -15.64
CA GLU A 552 -17.54 -32.56 -14.73
C GLU A 552 -16.17 -31.98 -15.12
N ASP A 553 -15.23 -32.84 -15.54
CA ASP A 553 -13.83 -32.46 -15.80
C ASP A 553 -13.20 -33.41 -16.83
N ILE A 554 -12.43 -32.88 -17.78
CA ILE A 554 -11.65 -33.64 -18.76
C ILE A 554 -10.16 -33.45 -18.47
N ARG A 555 -9.45 -34.54 -18.16
CA ARG A 555 -8.01 -34.55 -17.83
C ARG A 555 -7.20 -35.18 -18.95
N GLU A 556 -5.87 -35.19 -18.81
CA GLU A 556 -4.96 -35.76 -19.82
C GLU A 556 -5.17 -37.25 -20.07
N ASP A 557 -5.58 -38.00 -19.04
CA ASP A 557 -5.68 -39.45 -19.08
C ASP A 557 -7.03 -39.99 -18.60
N SER A 558 -7.98 -39.11 -18.27
CA SER A 558 -9.23 -39.48 -17.64
C SER A 558 -10.30 -38.42 -17.79
N ILE A 559 -11.57 -38.80 -17.60
CA ILE A 559 -12.67 -37.87 -17.38
C ILE A 559 -13.29 -38.10 -16.01
N ILE A 560 -13.85 -37.06 -15.41
CA ILE A 560 -14.70 -37.16 -14.22
C ILE A 560 -16.13 -36.95 -14.66
N LEU A 561 -16.96 -37.95 -14.42
CA LEU A 561 -18.41 -37.85 -14.54
C LEU A 561 -19.00 -37.48 -13.19
N SER A 562 -20.01 -36.61 -13.18
CA SER A 562 -20.77 -36.31 -11.98
C SER A 562 -22.27 -36.42 -12.21
N ALA A 563 -23.00 -36.75 -11.15
CA ALA A 563 -24.45 -36.69 -11.09
C ALA A 563 -24.85 -36.18 -9.69
N THR A 564 -26.02 -35.57 -9.55
CA THR A 564 -26.50 -35.03 -8.27
C THR A 564 -27.89 -35.59 -7.94
N PRO A 565 -28.04 -36.92 -7.75
CA PRO A 565 -29.30 -37.49 -7.29
C PRO A 565 -29.64 -37.00 -5.88
N ASN A 566 -30.90 -36.64 -5.65
CA ASN A 566 -31.40 -36.25 -4.32
C ASN A 566 -30.52 -35.18 -3.62
N ASN A 567 -30.03 -34.18 -4.36
CA ASN A 567 -29.11 -33.13 -3.89
C ASN A 567 -27.75 -33.62 -3.34
N ARG A 568 -27.35 -34.86 -3.64
CA ARG A 568 -26.04 -35.39 -3.26
C ARG A 568 -25.19 -35.62 -4.50
N LYS A 569 -24.11 -34.86 -4.64
CA LYS A 569 -23.16 -35.04 -5.74
C LYS A 569 -22.40 -36.35 -5.60
N ILE A 570 -22.41 -37.15 -6.65
CA ILE A 570 -21.62 -38.37 -6.83
C ILE A 570 -20.69 -38.17 -8.02
N THR A 571 -19.45 -38.65 -7.92
CA THR A 571 -18.44 -38.51 -8.97
C THR A 571 -17.80 -39.85 -9.31
N LYS A 572 -17.43 -40.04 -10.58
CA LYS A 572 -16.78 -41.24 -11.11
C LYS A 572 -15.70 -40.88 -12.12
N THR A 573 -14.47 -41.31 -11.85
CA THR A 573 -13.35 -41.15 -12.76
C THR A 573 -13.31 -42.30 -13.76
N ILE A 574 -13.22 -41.97 -15.05
CA ILE A 574 -13.10 -42.90 -16.17
C ILE A 574 -11.71 -42.71 -16.80
N PRO A 575 -10.71 -43.55 -16.47
CA PRO A 575 -9.39 -43.43 -17.07
C PRO A 575 -9.35 -44.04 -18.47
N ILE A 576 -8.61 -43.42 -19.38
CA ILE A 576 -8.39 -43.87 -20.78
C ILE A 576 -7.69 -45.24 -20.82
N SER A 577 -6.90 -45.54 -19.78
CA SER A 577 -6.18 -46.80 -19.65
C SER A 577 -7.06 -48.00 -19.28
N ASN A 578 -8.33 -47.78 -18.92
CA ASN A 578 -9.24 -48.86 -18.52
C ASN A 578 -9.99 -49.46 -19.72
N SER A 579 -9.37 -50.43 -20.36
CA SER A 579 -9.96 -51.21 -21.47
C SER A 579 -11.17 -52.06 -21.08
N ASN A 580 -11.39 -52.32 -19.77
CA ASN A 580 -12.54 -53.10 -19.29
C ASN A 580 -13.80 -52.25 -19.08
N GLY A 581 -13.68 -50.93 -19.22
CA GLY A 581 -14.74 -49.97 -18.94
C GLY A 581 -14.98 -49.78 -17.44
N VAL A 582 -15.60 -48.67 -17.08
CA VAL A 582 -16.03 -48.36 -15.71
C VAL A 582 -17.54 -48.57 -15.61
N SER A 583 -17.96 -49.35 -14.63
CA SER A 583 -19.37 -49.62 -14.36
C SER A 583 -20.03 -48.43 -13.65
N LEU A 584 -21.08 -47.89 -14.24
CA LEU A 584 -21.96 -46.89 -13.65
C LEU A 584 -23.32 -47.50 -13.37
N THR A 585 -23.83 -47.26 -12.18
CA THR A 585 -25.20 -47.61 -11.79
C THR A 585 -26.17 -46.54 -12.31
N ILE A 586 -27.30 -46.97 -12.86
CA ILE A 586 -28.33 -46.15 -13.51
C ILE A 586 -29.69 -46.62 -13.02
N GLY A 587 -30.68 -45.75 -12.87
CA GLY A 587 -32.01 -46.06 -12.35
C GLY A 587 -32.13 -45.90 -10.83
N ASN A 588 -33.36 -46.01 -10.32
CA ASN A 588 -33.65 -45.86 -8.88
C ASN A 588 -33.35 -47.17 -8.14
N ASP A 589 -33.31 -47.14 -6.80
CA ASP A 589 -33.02 -48.31 -5.93
C ASP A 589 -33.76 -49.60 -6.32
N SER A 590 -34.98 -49.50 -6.86
CA SER A 590 -35.82 -50.63 -7.27
C SER A 590 -35.58 -51.12 -8.71
N SER A 591 -34.82 -50.41 -9.55
CA SER A 591 -34.61 -50.70 -10.97
C SER A 591 -33.17 -50.42 -11.43
N SER A 592 -32.19 -50.54 -10.52
CA SER A 592 -30.81 -50.19 -10.81
C SER A 592 -30.22 -51.14 -11.87
N THR A 593 -29.76 -50.60 -12.99
CA THR A 593 -28.98 -51.32 -14.00
C THR A 593 -27.57 -50.78 -14.02
N THR A 594 -26.58 -51.67 -14.16
CA THR A 594 -25.17 -51.29 -14.29
C THR A 594 -24.79 -51.31 -15.75
N ARG A 595 -24.14 -50.25 -16.24
CA ARG A 595 -23.60 -50.21 -17.60
C ARG A 595 -22.16 -49.76 -17.60
N LYS A 596 -21.38 -50.24 -18.57
CA LYS A 596 -19.99 -49.85 -18.72
C LYS A 596 -19.84 -48.64 -19.64
N ILE A 597 -18.98 -47.72 -19.20
CA ILE A 597 -18.47 -46.60 -19.99
C ILE A 597 -16.98 -46.81 -20.24
N TYR A 598 -16.57 -46.56 -21.49
CA TYR A 598 -15.20 -46.63 -21.97
C TYR A 598 -14.80 -45.23 -22.42
N LEU A 599 -13.58 -44.82 -22.09
CA LEU A 599 -12.98 -43.59 -22.61
C LEU A 599 -11.96 -43.98 -23.68
N ASP A 600 -12.21 -43.59 -24.93
CA ASP A 600 -11.38 -44.00 -26.06
C ASP A 600 -10.25 -43.02 -26.32
N SER A 601 -10.58 -41.73 -26.35
CA SER A 601 -9.61 -40.66 -26.55
C SER A 601 -10.09 -39.34 -25.95
N ILE A 602 -9.14 -38.43 -25.78
CA ILE A 602 -9.37 -37.08 -25.27
C ILE A 602 -8.69 -36.10 -26.20
N GLU A 603 -9.41 -35.07 -26.61
CA GLU A 603 -8.87 -33.90 -27.29
C GLU A 603 -8.91 -32.75 -26.29
N LEU A 604 -7.78 -32.50 -25.62
CA LEU A 604 -7.66 -31.41 -24.66
C LEU A 604 -7.36 -30.11 -25.37
N HIS A 605 -8.14 -29.09 -25.04
CA HIS A 605 -7.81 -27.71 -25.36
C HIS A 605 -7.60 -26.98 -24.03
N LYS A 606 -6.38 -26.55 -23.78
CA LYS A 606 -6.03 -25.82 -22.56
C LYS A 606 -5.88 -24.34 -22.84
N GLU A 607 -6.07 -23.54 -21.81
CA GLU A 607 -5.77 -22.12 -21.79
C GLU A 607 -4.87 -21.78 -20.60
N ALA A 608 -3.92 -20.88 -20.85
CA ALA A 608 -3.00 -20.37 -19.86
C ALA A 608 -3.47 -18.97 -19.45
N HIS A 609 -3.78 -18.79 -18.17
CA HIS A 609 -4.12 -17.50 -17.60
C HIS A 609 -2.84 -16.84 -17.12
N ILE A 610 -2.37 -15.85 -17.85
CA ILE A 610 -1.16 -15.11 -17.50
C ILE A 610 -1.51 -13.70 -17.03
N VAL A 611 -0.66 -13.11 -16.20
CA VAL A 611 -0.68 -11.69 -15.87
C VAL A 611 0.63 -11.09 -16.34
N VAL A 612 0.55 -10.14 -17.27
CA VAL A 612 1.70 -9.38 -17.74
C VAL A 612 1.78 -8.12 -16.91
N SER A 613 2.86 -7.96 -16.15
CA SER A 613 3.04 -6.81 -15.26
C SER A 613 4.24 -5.99 -15.70
N PRO A 614 4.12 -4.66 -15.83
CA PRO A 614 5.30 -3.84 -16.00
C PRO A 614 6.14 -3.93 -14.72
N ASN A 615 7.46 -3.98 -14.87
CA ASN A 615 8.33 -3.88 -13.72
C ASN A 615 8.33 -2.45 -13.18
N THR A 616 8.59 -2.30 -11.88
CA THR A 616 8.88 -0.99 -11.32
C THR A 616 10.11 -0.40 -11.97
N GLU A 617 9.96 0.73 -12.66
CA GLU A 617 11.05 1.45 -13.27
C GLU A 617 11.31 2.77 -12.55
N ARG A 618 12.55 3.25 -12.67
CA ARG A 618 12.93 4.55 -12.10
C ARG A 618 12.56 5.63 -13.09
N ALA A 619 11.82 6.61 -12.64
CA ALA A 619 11.54 7.84 -13.36
C ALA A 619 12.06 9.03 -12.55
N PHE A 620 12.04 10.20 -13.19
CA PHE A 620 12.32 11.45 -12.50
C PHE A 620 11.35 12.53 -12.96
N SER A 621 11.06 13.47 -12.07
CA SER A 621 10.31 14.69 -12.36
C SER A 621 11.22 15.87 -12.06
N ALA A 622 11.32 16.82 -12.98
CA ALA A 622 11.83 18.14 -12.65
C ALA A 622 10.71 18.92 -11.92
N ALA A 623 11.07 19.68 -10.90
CA ALA A 623 10.15 20.55 -10.18
C ALA A 623 10.83 21.90 -9.92
N ARG A 624 10.14 22.99 -10.21
CA ARG A 624 10.60 24.35 -9.91
C ARG A 624 9.67 24.97 -8.88
N PHE A 625 10.23 25.48 -7.79
CA PHE A 625 9.44 26.09 -6.73
C PHE A 625 10.19 27.26 -6.09
N ASN A 626 9.41 28.21 -5.57
CA ASN A 626 9.94 29.42 -4.96
C ASN A 626 9.90 29.31 -3.43
N MET A 627 11.04 29.55 -2.79
CA MET A 627 11.13 29.71 -1.35
C MET A 627 11.09 31.19 -1.00
N HIS A 628 10.13 31.61 -0.20
CA HIS A 628 9.99 33.00 0.25
C HIS A 628 10.48 33.12 1.69
N LEU A 629 11.57 33.86 1.90
CA LEU A 629 12.20 34.04 3.21
C LEU A 629 12.03 35.50 3.66
N PRO A 630 11.01 35.80 4.47
CA PRO A 630 10.79 37.16 4.97
C PRO A 630 11.85 37.54 6.01
N ILE A 631 12.30 38.79 5.94
CA ILE A 631 13.26 39.35 6.89
C ILE A 631 12.60 40.47 7.69
N GLU A 632 12.58 40.31 9.01
CA GLU A 632 12.11 41.33 9.94
C GLU A 632 13.26 42.29 10.29
N LYS A 633 13.16 43.53 9.82
CA LYS A 633 14.04 44.63 10.24
C LYS A 633 13.73 45.04 11.68
N ARG A 634 14.73 45.52 12.43
CA ARG A 634 14.50 46.03 13.79
C ARG A 634 13.51 47.21 13.73
N ALA A 635 12.44 47.15 14.53
CA ALA A 635 11.39 48.18 14.58
C ALA A 635 11.88 49.57 15.03
N ILE A 636 13.12 49.68 15.50
CA ILE A 636 13.73 50.90 16.00
C ILE A 636 14.90 51.25 15.09
N GLY A 637 14.60 51.90 13.97
CA GLY A 637 15.59 52.56 13.12
C GLY A 637 16.11 53.84 13.79
N LEU A 638 16.62 53.74 15.03
CA LEU A 638 17.29 54.87 15.65
C LEU A 638 18.60 55.07 14.88
N PRO A 639 18.82 56.23 14.23
CA PRO A 639 20.05 56.56 13.52
C PRO A 639 21.14 56.91 14.55
N LEU A 640 21.35 56.06 15.56
CA LEU A 640 22.37 56.28 16.58
C LEU A 640 23.78 55.96 16.07
N PHE A 641 23.93 55.62 14.79
CA PHE A 641 25.21 55.29 14.14
C PHE A 641 25.52 56.17 12.91
N SER A 642 24.97 57.39 12.82
CA SER A 642 25.42 58.38 11.83
C SER A 642 26.46 59.33 12.44
N GLU A 643 27.73 59.18 12.04
CA GLU A 643 28.90 60.11 12.09
C GLU A 643 29.21 60.89 13.39
N THR A 644 28.35 60.87 14.40
CA THR A 644 28.43 61.65 15.65
C THR A 644 28.94 60.81 16.83
N ILE A 645 29.23 59.53 16.60
CA ILE A 645 29.75 58.58 17.60
C ILE A 645 31.15 58.97 18.10
N GLU A 646 32.02 59.54 17.27
CA GLU A 646 33.36 59.95 17.72
C GLU A 646 33.31 61.11 18.73
N GLU A 647 32.27 61.93 18.67
CA GLU A 647 32.05 63.05 19.61
C GLU A 647 31.42 62.58 20.94
N GLU A 648 30.62 61.50 20.91
CA GLU A 648 30.07 60.87 22.12
C GLU A 648 31.01 59.85 22.78
N ILE A 649 31.95 59.24 22.04
CA ILE A 649 33.01 58.35 22.59
C ILE A 649 33.85 59.11 23.63
N ASN A 650 34.19 60.38 23.38
CA ASN A 650 34.93 61.24 24.32
C ASN A 650 34.15 61.60 25.59
N LYS A 651 32.82 61.62 25.55
CA LYS A 651 31.96 61.81 26.74
C LYS A 651 31.75 60.50 27.50
N THR A 652 31.76 59.37 26.78
CA THR A 652 31.52 58.03 27.33
C THR A 652 32.74 57.50 28.10
N GLU A 653 33.96 57.86 27.73
CA GLU A 653 35.19 57.49 28.46
C GLU A 653 35.20 58.02 29.91
N LYS A 654 34.59 59.20 30.16
CA LYS A 654 34.42 59.76 31.51
C LYS A 654 33.32 59.06 32.34
N LEU A 655 32.37 58.41 31.68
CA LEU A 655 31.31 57.61 32.32
C LEU A 655 31.77 56.17 32.59
N ILE A 656 32.64 55.60 31.75
CA ILE A 656 33.24 54.26 31.92
C ILE A 656 34.03 54.16 33.23
N ILE A 657 34.79 55.22 33.61
CA ILE A 657 35.53 55.26 34.89
C ILE A 657 34.60 55.19 36.13
N LYS A 658 33.34 55.65 36.02
CA LYS A 658 32.34 55.54 37.10
C LYS A 658 31.55 54.22 37.05
N LEU A 659 31.36 53.63 35.87
CA LEU A 659 30.64 52.36 35.71
C LEU A 659 31.48 51.14 36.12
N ASP A 660 32.81 51.17 35.93
CA ASP A 660 33.71 50.06 36.30
C ASP A 660 33.65 49.70 37.79
N LYS A 661 33.50 50.71 38.66
CA LYS A 661 33.31 50.51 40.11
C LYS A 661 31.98 49.86 40.49
N THR A 662 30.99 49.90 39.60
CA THR A 662 29.65 49.29 39.81
C THR A 662 29.56 47.91 39.15
N LEU A 663 30.24 47.72 38.00
CA LEU A 663 30.33 46.45 37.26
C LEU A 663 31.12 45.37 38.00
N GLU A 664 32.07 45.72 38.86
CA GLU A 664 32.82 44.75 39.67
C GLU A 664 31.92 44.00 40.69
N LYS A 665 30.77 44.59 41.07
CA LYS A 665 29.76 43.95 41.92
C LYS A 665 28.71 43.15 41.14
N VAL A 666 28.35 43.56 39.93
CA VAL A 666 27.38 42.86 39.06
C VAL A 666 28.00 41.64 38.40
N GLY A 667 29.31 41.66 38.11
CA GLY A 667 30.05 40.53 37.56
C GLY A 667 29.95 39.26 38.43
N LYS A 668 29.92 39.41 39.77
CA LYS A 668 29.76 38.25 40.69
C LYS A 668 28.34 37.67 40.69
N ILE A 669 27.32 38.48 40.41
CA ILE A 669 25.92 38.05 40.33
C ILE A 669 25.65 37.36 38.99
N HIS A 670 26.13 37.93 37.89
CA HIS A 670 25.98 37.36 36.55
C HIS A 670 26.74 36.04 36.40
N ASP A 671 27.92 35.91 37.02
CA ASP A 671 28.68 34.65 37.00
C ASP A 671 28.04 33.56 37.88
N SER A 672 27.39 33.95 38.99
CA SER A 672 26.57 33.04 39.81
C SER A 672 25.28 32.63 39.09
N TRP A 673 24.66 33.53 38.34
CA TRP A 673 23.43 33.25 37.58
C TRP A 673 23.72 32.40 36.34
N LYS A 674 24.84 32.60 35.64
CA LYS A 674 25.31 31.69 34.58
C LYS A 674 25.58 30.30 35.13
N LYS A 675 26.25 30.18 36.29
CA LYS A 675 26.48 28.87 36.94
C LYS A 675 25.17 28.21 37.38
N PHE A 676 24.17 28.97 37.81
CA PHE A 676 22.83 28.48 38.12
C PHE A 676 22.06 28.04 36.87
N CYS A 677 22.06 28.82 35.80
CA CYS A 677 21.38 28.48 34.54
C CYS A 677 22.03 27.30 33.82
N PHE A 678 23.37 27.23 33.76
CA PHE A 678 24.06 26.04 33.26
C PHE A 678 23.92 24.85 34.22
N GLY A 679 23.79 25.08 35.53
CA GLY A 679 23.47 24.03 36.51
C GLY A 679 22.07 23.45 36.32
N VAL A 680 21.05 24.29 36.11
CA VAL A 680 19.66 23.89 35.85
C VAL A 680 19.53 23.27 34.46
N TYR A 681 20.19 23.83 33.44
CA TYR A 681 20.18 23.28 32.09
C TYR A 681 20.93 21.95 32.02
N ALA A 682 22.09 21.83 32.67
CA ALA A 682 22.77 20.55 32.82
C ALA A 682 21.95 19.57 33.66
N ALA A 683 21.24 20.02 34.70
CA ALA A 683 20.36 19.14 35.49
C ALA A 683 19.14 18.66 34.69
N ILE A 684 18.50 19.51 33.88
CA ILE A 684 17.34 19.16 33.03
C ILE A 684 17.78 18.32 31.82
N ALA A 685 18.87 18.69 31.16
CA ALA A 685 19.43 17.91 30.06
C ALA A 685 19.96 16.56 30.56
N SER A 686 20.58 16.51 31.74
CA SER A 686 20.94 15.25 32.38
C SER A 686 19.70 14.49 32.84
N LEU A 687 18.64 15.12 33.35
CA LEU A 687 17.39 14.43 33.72
C LEU A 687 16.64 13.88 32.51
N ASN A 688 16.66 14.55 31.37
CA ASN A 688 16.00 14.08 30.15
C ASN A 688 16.84 13.04 29.39
N PHE A 689 18.17 13.21 29.35
CA PHE A 689 19.12 12.22 28.84
C PHE A 689 19.18 10.99 29.75
N LEU A 690 19.14 11.16 31.08
CA LEU A 690 18.96 10.05 32.02
C LEU A 690 17.55 9.45 31.92
N LYS A 691 16.47 10.18 31.66
CA LYS A 691 15.16 9.57 31.39
C LYS A 691 15.14 8.76 30.08
N ALA A 692 15.90 9.16 29.06
CA ALA A 692 16.01 8.43 27.80
C ALA A 692 16.97 7.22 27.89
N ILE A 693 18.02 7.29 28.71
CA ILE A 693 19.01 6.20 28.88
C ILE A 693 18.67 5.27 30.04
N PHE A 694 17.97 5.76 31.07
CA PHE A 694 17.53 5.00 32.25
C PHE A 694 16.02 4.74 32.29
N SER A 695 15.28 5.01 31.21
CA SER A 695 13.97 4.39 30.98
C SER A 695 14.02 3.44 29.77
N PRO A 696 14.73 2.30 29.87
CA PRO A 696 14.81 1.27 28.83
C PRO A 696 13.46 0.61 28.50
N LYS A 697 12.35 1.05 29.11
CA LYS A 697 11.03 0.41 29.05
C LYS A 697 9.98 1.18 28.23
N GLY A 698 10.18 2.47 27.93
CA GLY A 698 9.28 3.21 27.02
C GLY A 698 9.28 2.68 25.59
N GLY A 699 10.41 2.10 25.16
CA GLY A 699 10.48 1.36 23.89
C GLY A 699 9.70 0.04 23.92
N ARG A 700 9.71 -0.67 25.06
CA ARG A 700 8.96 -1.93 25.24
C ARG A 700 7.46 -1.70 25.20
N ALA A 701 6.95 -0.64 25.85
CA ALA A 701 5.53 -0.30 25.81
C ALA A 701 5.05 -0.03 24.38
N LYS A 702 5.82 0.72 23.58
CA LYS A 702 5.48 0.99 22.18
C LYS A 702 5.54 -0.24 21.29
N GLN A 703 6.53 -1.11 21.49
CA GLN A 703 6.66 -2.35 20.74
C GLN A 703 5.50 -3.30 21.03
N VAL A 704 5.17 -3.51 22.31
CA VAL A 704 4.05 -4.38 22.70
C VAL A 704 2.71 -3.79 22.24
N ALA A 705 2.53 -2.47 22.32
CA ALA A 705 1.33 -1.82 21.79
C ALA A 705 1.19 -1.99 20.27
N ALA A 706 2.31 -1.97 19.52
CA ALA A 706 2.30 -2.22 18.09
C ALA A 706 1.97 -3.69 17.74
N ASP A 707 2.56 -4.65 18.45
CA ASP A 707 2.27 -6.08 18.26
C ASP A 707 0.80 -6.41 18.62
N GLU A 708 0.29 -5.83 19.70
CA GLU A 708 -1.11 -6.00 20.13
C GLU A 708 -2.09 -5.38 19.13
N PHE A 709 -1.82 -4.15 18.69
CA PHE A 709 -2.59 -3.50 17.63
C PHE A 709 -2.60 -4.33 16.34
N TRP A 710 -1.44 -4.89 15.94
CA TRP A 710 -1.34 -5.73 14.74
C TRP A 710 -2.04 -7.08 14.91
N THR A 711 -2.09 -7.63 16.12
CA THR A 711 -2.84 -8.86 16.38
C THR A 711 -4.35 -8.62 16.30
N GLN A 712 -4.83 -7.47 16.77
CA GLN A 712 -6.25 -7.13 16.75
C GLN A 712 -6.75 -6.66 15.38
N HIS A 713 -5.91 -5.95 14.61
CA HIS A 713 -6.33 -5.29 13.37
C HIS A 713 -5.54 -5.73 12.12
N GLY A 714 -4.53 -6.59 12.26
CA GLY A 714 -3.63 -6.95 11.16
C GLY A 714 -4.28 -7.77 10.05
N ASP A 715 -5.37 -8.51 10.33
CA ASP A 715 -6.13 -9.20 9.28
C ASP A 715 -6.98 -8.20 8.49
N GLU A 716 -7.72 -7.33 9.17
CA GLU A 716 -8.46 -6.21 8.54
C GLU A 716 -7.53 -5.33 7.67
N CYS A 717 -6.35 -5.01 8.19
CA CYS A 717 -5.39 -4.16 7.50
C CYS A 717 -4.65 -4.89 6.35
N ARG A 718 -4.41 -6.20 6.46
CA ARG A 718 -3.88 -7.01 5.34
C ARG A 718 -4.88 -7.15 4.21
N ASP A 719 -6.16 -7.29 4.53
CA ASP A 719 -7.24 -7.35 3.55
C ASP A 719 -7.39 -6.02 2.79
N LEU A 720 -7.07 -4.90 3.45
CA LEU A 720 -7.00 -3.56 2.84
C LEU A 720 -5.66 -3.27 2.15
N GLY A 721 -4.68 -4.17 2.22
CA GLY A 721 -3.34 -3.97 1.65
C GLY A 721 -2.49 -2.90 2.35
N LEU A 722 -2.85 -2.52 3.58
CA LEU A 722 -2.15 -1.51 4.38
C LEU A 722 -0.95 -2.11 5.11
N THR A 723 0.15 -1.36 5.18
CA THR A 723 1.27 -1.65 6.07
C THR A 723 0.91 -1.35 7.53
N LEU A 724 1.70 -1.85 8.51
CA LEU A 724 1.46 -1.58 9.93
C LEU A 724 1.36 -0.08 10.23
N ASP A 725 2.24 0.72 9.65
CA ASP A 725 2.25 2.17 9.89
C ASP A 725 0.99 2.83 9.31
N GLU A 726 0.59 2.47 8.08
CA GLU A 726 -0.64 2.98 7.45
C GLU A 726 -1.90 2.56 8.21
N CYS A 727 -1.93 1.31 8.70
CA CYS A 727 -3.00 0.78 9.54
C CYS A 727 -3.09 1.54 10.87
N VAL A 728 -1.96 1.84 11.51
CA VAL A 728 -1.89 2.65 12.74
C VAL A 728 -2.42 4.07 12.49
N PHE A 729 -2.12 4.68 11.34
CA PHE A 729 -2.66 5.99 10.99
C PHE A 729 -4.16 5.97 10.70
N GLU A 730 -4.65 4.95 9.99
CA GLU A 730 -6.06 4.79 9.68
C GLU A 730 -6.90 4.57 10.96
N LYS A 731 -6.32 3.86 11.94
CA LYS A 731 -6.95 3.52 13.22
C LYS A 731 -6.26 4.21 14.41
N GLU A 732 -5.88 5.47 14.25
CA GLU A 732 -5.03 6.21 15.22
C GLU A 732 -5.62 6.20 16.64
N SER A 733 -6.94 6.36 16.77
CA SER A 733 -7.62 6.38 18.07
C SER A 733 -7.59 5.03 18.81
N GLU A 734 -7.63 3.92 18.06
CA GLU A 734 -7.55 2.55 18.57
C GLU A 734 -6.11 2.28 19.04
N TYR A 735 -5.12 2.65 18.23
CA TYR A 735 -3.71 2.54 18.58
C TYR A 735 -3.34 3.36 19.82
N HIS A 736 -3.78 4.63 19.92
CA HIS A 736 -3.51 5.45 21.11
C HIS A 736 -4.13 4.87 22.38
N THR A 737 -5.29 4.22 22.26
CA THR A 737 -5.94 3.55 23.39
C THR A 737 -5.12 2.34 23.85
N ILE A 738 -4.67 1.50 22.92
CA ILE A 738 -3.79 0.35 23.20
C ILE A 738 -2.45 0.81 23.80
N LEU A 739 -1.84 1.84 23.23
CA LEU A 739 -0.59 2.40 23.72
C LEU A 739 -0.72 2.93 25.15
N LYS A 740 -1.79 3.69 25.43
CA LYS A 740 -2.05 4.24 26.76
C LYS A 740 -2.30 3.12 27.78
N ASN A 741 -3.11 2.13 27.44
CA ASN A 741 -3.36 0.97 28.30
C ASN A 741 -2.05 0.23 28.61
N THR A 742 -1.22 0.01 27.59
CA THR A 742 0.08 -0.63 27.72
C THR A 742 1.03 0.18 28.61
N GLU A 743 1.11 1.50 28.43
CA GLU A 743 1.92 2.37 29.28
C GLU A 743 1.45 2.36 30.74
N ASP A 744 0.13 2.35 30.97
CA ASP A 744 -0.43 2.33 32.32
C ASP A 744 -0.24 0.98 33.01
N ALA A 745 -0.31 -0.13 32.25
CA ALA A 745 0.03 -1.46 32.75
C ALA A 745 1.52 -1.56 33.14
N TYR A 746 2.44 -1.00 32.33
CA TYR A 746 3.86 -0.94 32.67
C TYR A 746 4.14 -0.04 33.88
N LYS A 747 3.47 1.11 34.00
CA LYS A 747 3.57 1.98 35.19
C LYS A 747 3.08 1.28 36.45
N TYR A 748 2.00 0.52 36.35
CA TYR A 748 1.48 -0.28 37.46
C TYR A 748 2.47 -1.37 37.87
N ALA A 749 3.04 -2.10 36.90
CA ALA A 749 4.05 -3.14 37.12
C ALA A 749 5.41 -2.64 37.63
N ASP A 750 5.69 -1.35 37.55
CA ASP A 750 6.94 -0.73 38.03
C ASP A 750 6.77 -0.03 39.39
N GLY A 751 5.53 0.28 39.79
CA GLY A 751 5.24 0.92 41.06
C GLY A 751 5.24 -0.07 42.23
N SER A 752 5.68 0.35 43.42
CA SER A 752 5.64 -0.46 44.66
C SER A 752 4.22 -0.89 45.11
N LYS A 753 3.18 -0.55 44.35
CA LYS A 753 1.79 -0.94 44.63
C LYS A 753 1.48 -2.40 44.29
N TYR A 754 2.09 -2.97 43.24
CA TYR A 754 1.79 -4.38 42.89
C TYR A 754 2.31 -5.36 43.96
N GLU A 755 3.35 -4.98 44.71
CA GLU A 755 3.88 -5.77 45.83
C GLU A 755 2.84 -5.98 46.93
N ALA A 756 1.88 -5.04 47.09
CA ALA A 756 0.79 -5.16 48.06
C ALA A 756 -0.43 -5.94 47.52
N GLU A 757 -0.65 -5.91 46.21
CA GLU A 757 -1.84 -6.51 45.57
C GLU A 757 -1.60 -7.98 45.19
N LEU A 758 -0.37 -8.38 44.86
CA LEU A 758 0.02 -9.78 44.63
C LEU A 758 0.29 -10.57 45.92
N GLY A 759 -0.30 -10.16 47.06
CA GLY A 759 0.06 -10.49 48.45
C GLY A 759 0.26 -11.96 48.87
N GLU A 760 0.13 -12.92 47.95
CA GLU A 760 0.57 -14.31 48.10
C GLU A 760 2.05 -14.55 47.73
N PHE A 761 2.70 -13.64 46.99
CA PHE A 761 4.08 -13.80 46.54
C PHE A 761 5.05 -12.86 47.26
N GLU A 762 6.07 -13.40 47.91
CA GLU A 762 7.17 -12.61 48.47
C GLU A 762 8.07 -12.10 47.33
N VAL A 763 8.19 -10.76 47.22
CA VAL A 763 9.05 -10.12 46.22
C VAL A 763 10.50 -10.19 46.70
N THR A 764 11.33 -10.88 45.93
CA THR A 764 12.77 -11.02 46.12
C THR A 764 13.50 -10.48 44.89
N ASP A 765 14.78 -10.13 45.01
CA ASP A 765 15.56 -9.66 43.85
C ASP A 765 15.58 -10.67 42.68
N ASN A 766 15.45 -11.97 42.99
CA ASN A 766 15.50 -13.05 42.00
C ASN A 766 14.20 -13.26 41.22
N ASN A 767 13.03 -12.85 41.76
CA ASN A 767 11.73 -13.01 41.10
C ASN A 767 11.06 -11.66 40.76
N LYS A 768 11.72 -10.54 41.06
CA LYS A 768 11.20 -9.18 40.80
C LYS A 768 10.79 -8.95 39.36
N GLU A 769 11.57 -9.41 38.38
CA GLU A 769 11.23 -9.26 36.96
C GLU A 769 10.03 -10.13 36.56
N GLU A 770 9.94 -11.36 37.10
CA GLU A 770 8.81 -12.27 36.86
C GLU A 770 7.51 -11.74 37.46
N LEU A 771 7.54 -11.25 38.70
CA LEU A 771 6.38 -10.65 39.37
C LEU A 771 5.96 -9.33 38.73
N SER A 772 6.91 -8.53 38.26
CA SER A 772 6.61 -7.32 37.48
C SER A 772 5.91 -7.69 36.16
N ASN A 773 6.37 -8.74 35.46
CA ASN A 773 5.69 -9.23 34.26
C ASN A 773 4.29 -9.79 34.57
N LEU A 774 4.12 -10.49 35.68
CA LEU A 774 2.83 -10.99 36.13
C LEU A 774 1.86 -9.85 36.46
N ALA A 775 2.31 -8.81 37.15
CA ALA A 775 1.53 -7.60 37.45
C ALA A 775 1.14 -6.85 36.16
N TYR A 776 2.03 -6.80 35.17
CA TYR A 776 1.72 -6.25 33.85
C TYR A 776 0.60 -7.02 33.16
N LEU A 777 0.73 -8.35 33.08
CA LEU A 777 -0.27 -9.23 32.45
C LEU A 777 -1.61 -9.16 33.18
N GLN A 778 -1.60 -9.10 34.52
CA GLN A 778 -2.80 -8.88 35.32
C GLN A 778 -3.49 -7.58 34.92
N LYS A 779 -2.73 -6.47 34.87
CA LYS A 779 -3.31 -5.17 34.58
C LYS A 779 -3.86 -5.08 33.16
N ARG A 780 -3.18 -5.73 32.21
CA ARG A 780 -3.62 -5.87 30.82
C ARG A 780 -4.92 -6.65 30.72
N ALA A 781 -5.02 -7.79 31.42
CA ALA A 781 -6.23 -8.59 31.47
C ALA A 781 -7.41 -7.83 32.11
N GLU A 782 -7.17 -7.05 33.16
CA GLU A 782 -8.18 -6.19 33.80
C GLU A 782 -8.68 -5.07 32.89
N GLN A 783 -7.79 -4.44 32.13
CA GLN A 783 -8.13 -3.34 31.22
C GLN A 783 -8.92 -3.82 30.00
N ASN A 784 -8.68 -5.07 29.56
CA ASN A 784 -9.31 -5.67 28.39
C ASN A 784 -10.01 -6.99 28.75
N PRO A 785 -11.13 -6.96 29.50
CA PRO A 785 -11.79 -8.18 29.99
C PRO A 785 -12.39 -9.05 28.87
N GLN A 786 -12.58 -8.50 27.67
CA GLN A 786 -13.08 -9.22 26.49
C GLN A 786 -11.95 -9.88 25.67
N ASP A 787 -10.69 -9.53 25.93
CA ASP A 787 -9.55 -10.13 25.25
C ASP A 787 -9.22 -11.48 25.91
N GLU A 788 -9.78 -12.54 25.33
CA GLU A 788 -9.50 -13.92 25.77
C GLU A 788 -7.99 -14.21 25.76
N SER A 789 -7.20 -13.67 24.84
CA SER A 789 -5.76 -13.94 24.75
C SER A 789 -5.02 -13.37 25.96
N ALA A 790 -5.31 -12.11 26.32
CA ALA A 790 -4.70 -11.45 27.49
C ALA A 790 -5.03 -12.19 28.80
N GLN A 791 -6.28 -12.65 28.94
CA GLN A 791 -6.74 -13.45 30.07
C GLN A 791 -6.01 -14.81 30.16
N LYS A 792 -5.87 -15.48 29.02
CA LYS A 792 -5.16 -16.77 28.89
C LYS A 792 -3.68 -16.63 29.26
N GLU A 793 -3.02 -15.58 28.77
CA GLU A 793 -1.61 -15.30 29.03
C GLU A 793 -1.36 -14.97 30.51
N TYR A 794 -2.23 -14.16 31.13
CA TYR A 794 -2.18 -13.87 32.56
C TYR A 794 -2.33 -15.14 33.39
N LEU A 795 -3.37 -15.95 33.14
CA LEU A 795 -3.60 -17.19 33.89
C LEU A 795 -2.46 -18.20 33.72
N ALA A 796 -1.89 -18.31 32.52
CA ALA A 796 -0.75 -19.18 32.26
C ALA A 796 0.49 -18.73 33.04
N SER A 797 0.77 -17.43 33.06
CA SER A 797 1.88 -16.84 33.80
C SER A 797 1.70 -16.98 35.31
N LEU A 798 0.50 -16.66 35.83
CA LEU A 798 0.14 -16.81 37.24
C LEU A 798 0.39 -18.23 37.73
N ARG A 799 -0.04 -19.23 36.96
CA ARG A 799 0.23 -20.65 37.29
C ARG A 799 1.70 -21.00 37.26
N ALA A 800 2.45 -20.52 36.27
CA ALA A 800 3.88 -20.80 36.18
C ALA A 800 4.63 -20.25 37.40
N THR A 801 4.26 -19.06 37.86
CA THR A 801 4.82 -18.45 39.07
C THR A 801 4.39 -19.20 40.34
N GLN A 802 3.13 -19.65 40.44
CA GLN A 802 2.67 -20.50 41.55
C GLN A 802 3.41 -21.84 41.61
N ASP A 803 3.55 -22.55 40.48
CA ASP A 803 4.25 -23.84 40.41
C ASP A 803 5.72 -23.69 40.89
N ARG A 804 6.38 -22.56 40.58
CA ARG A 804 7.75 -22.27 41.03
C ARG A 804 7.84 -21.99 42.52
N THR A 805 6.87 -21.25 43.07
CA THR A 805 6.79 -20.97 44.51
C THR A 805 6.56 -22.26 45.29
N ASP A 806 5.61 -23.09 44.84
CA ASP A 806 5.31 -24.37 45.48
C ASP A 806 6.52 -25.32 45.42
N LEU A 807 7.24 -25.35 44.29
CA LEU A 807 8.49 -26.10 44.17
C LEU A 807 9.55 -25.60 45.15
N LYS A 808 9.71 -24.28 45.32
CA LYS A 808 10.68 -23.68 46.23
C LYS A 808 10.37 -24.01 47.69
N ASP A 809 9.10 -23.94 48.08
CA ASP A 809 8.63 -24.26 49.42
C ASP A 809 8.83 -25.75 49.74
N LEU A 810 8.52 -26.64 48.78
CA LEU A 810 8.73 -28.07 48.93
C LEU A 810 10.21 -28.47 48.95
N LEU A 811 11.08 -27.73 48.25
CA LEU A 811 12.52 -27.94 48.27
C LEU A 811 13.17 -27.52 49.60
N ASN A 812 12.53 -26.62 50.37
CA ASN A 812 13.01 -26.12 51.66
C ASN A 812 14.50 -25.71 51.64
N GLY A 813 14.92 -25.02 50.57
CA GLY A 813 16.30 -24.55 50.37
C GLY A 813 17.29 -25.55 49.74
N ARG A 814 16.89 -26.81 49.48
CA ARG A 814 17.72 -27.77 48.72
C ARG A 814 17.67 -27.47 47.22
N LYS A 815 18.74 -27.80 46.49
CA LYS A 815 18.68 -27.79 45.02
C LYS A 815 17.99 -29.05 44.52
N GLU A 816 17.23 -28.96 43.43
CA GLU A 816 16.58 -30.14 42.83
C GLU A 816 17.60 -31.25 42.46
N SER A 817 18.82 -30.85 42.08
CA SER A 817 19.94 -31.76 41.81
C SER A 817 20.46 -32.53 43.03
N GLU A 818 20.07 -32.15 44.24
CA GLU A 818 20.47 -32.80 45.49
C GLU A 818 19.45 -33.85 45.97
N LEU A 819 18.34 -34.04 45.23
CA LEU A 819 17.33 -35.03 45.54
C LEU A 819 17.68 -36.38 44.90
N ASN A 820 17.51 -37.46 45.67
CA ASN A 820 17.53 -38.80 45.07
C ASN A 820 16.22 -39.09 44.32
N SER A 821 16.20 -40.14 43.50
CA SER A 821 15.04 -40.47 42.66
C SER A 821 13.73 -40.67 43.44
N THR A 822 13.79 -41.19 44.67
CA THR A 822 12.61 -41.36 45.54
C THR A 822 12.11 -40.01 46.08
N GLU A 823 13.01 -39.12 46.49
CA GLU A 823 12.68 -37.76 46.92
C GLU A 823 12.11 -36.93 45.77
N THR A 824 12.66 -37.04 44.56
CA THR A 824 12.13 -36.39 43.35
C THR A 824 10.72 -36.88 43.03
N GLN A 825 10.44 -38.18 43.18
CA GLN A 825 9.10 -38.74 42.97
C GLN A 825 8.09 -38.27 44.02
N LYS A 826 8.52 -38.15 45.27
CA LYS A 826 7.67 -37.58 46.33
C LYS A 826 7.38 -36.11 46.05
N LEU A 827 8.40 -35.32 45.72
CA LEU A 827 8.27 -33.91 45.34
C LEU A 827 7.30 -33.70 44.18
N ARG A 828 7.40 -34.52 43.12
CA ARG A 828 6.47 -34.47 41.98
C ARG A 828 5.03 -34.81 42.37
N ARG A 829 4.81 -35.80 43.25
CA ARG A 829 3.47 -36.14 43.75
C ARG A 829 2.89 -35.02 44.60
N ASP A 830 3.70 -34.43 45.47
CA ASP A 830 3.28 -33.34 46.36
C ASP A 830 2.97 -32.07 45.56
N LEU A 831 3.75 -31.76 44.51
CA LEU A 831 3.45 -30.70 43.53
C LEU A 831 2.11 -30.90 42.83
N VAL A 832 1.84 -32.11 42.34
CA VAL A 832 0.56 -32.42 41.66
C VAL A 832 -0.62 -32.31 42.63
N SER A 833 -0.44 -32.74 43.88
CA SER A 833 -1.47 -32.63 44.92
C SER A 833 -1.78 -31.18 45.28
N ASN A 834 -0.76 -30.35 45.51
CA ASN A 834 -0.93 -28.92 45.80
C ASN A 834 -1.55 -28.17 44.62
N ARG A 835 -1.14 -28.53 43.39
CA ARG A 835 -1.71 -27.96 42.16
C ARG A 835 -3.21 -28.21 42.06
N SER A 836 -3.68 -29.43 42.34
CA SER A 836 -5.11 -29.75 42.27
C SER A 836 -5.94 -28.87 43.21
N GLN A 837 -5.46 -28.61 44.42
CA GLN A 837 -6.17 -27.76 45.40
C GLN A 837 -6.22 -26.29 44.96
N ARG A 838 -5.15 -25.76 44.36
CA ARG A 838 -5.08 -24.37 43.90
C ARG A 838 -5.88 -24.13 42.62
N VAL A 839 -5.98 -25.12 41.73
CA VAL A 839 -6.83 -25.07 40.55
C VAL A 839 -8.29 -24.87 40.96
N ASP A 840 -8.77 -25.57 41.99
CA ASP A 840 -10.14 -25.39 42.48
C ASP A 840 -10.38 -23.96 43.02
N THR A 841 -9.40 -23.37 43.69
CA THR A 841 -9.44 -21.96 44.12
C THR A 841 -9.46 -20.99 42.94
N LEU A 842 -8.63 -21.23 41.91
CA LEU A 842 -8.57 -20.44 40.67
C LEU A 842 -9.86 -20.52 39.86
N ILE A 843 -10.47 -21.70 39.75
CA ILE A 843 -11.79 -21.91 39.14
C ILE A 843 -12.86 -21.13 39.91
N THR A 844 -12.76 -21.11 41.23
CA THR A 844 -13.71 -20.42 42.11
C THR A 844 -13.59 -18.90 42.00
N SER A 845 -12.38 -18.36 41.85
CA SER A 845 -12.16 -16.91 41.70
C SER A 845 -12.38 -16.39 40.26
N HIS A 846 -12.34 -17.27 39.25
CA HIS A 846 -12.53 -16.93 37.83
C HIS A 846 -13.64 -17.76 37.18
N GLN A 847 -14.84 -17.75 37.76
CA GLN A 847 -15.97 -18.62 37.34
C GLN A 847 -16.31 -18.53 35.84
N GLY A 848 -16.09 -17.38 35.19
CA GLY A 848 -16.32 -17.18 33.76
C GLY A 848 -15.32 -17.91 32.83
N GLN A 849 -14.23 -18.48 33.36
CA GLN A 849 -13.15 -19.09 32.59
C GLN A 849 -12.88 -20.56 32.97
N LYS A 850 -13.85 -21.21 33.64
CA LYS A 850 -13.74 -22.58 34.13
C LYS A 850 -13.31 -23.59 33.07
N ASP A 851 -13.88 -23.52 31.87
CA ASP A 851 -13.60 -24.47 30.78
C ASP A 851 -12.15 -24.35 30.28
N TYR A 852 -11.66 -23.12 30.15
CA TYR A 852 -10.27 -22.86 29.78
C TYR A 852 -9.29 -23.32 30.87
N ILE A 853 -9.62 -23.02 32.14
CA ILE A 853 -8.79 -23.43 33.27
C ILE A 853 -8.63 -24.95 33.32
N THR A 854 -9.70 -25.69 33.00
CA THR A 854 -9.76 -27.14 32.88
C THR A 854 -8.96 -27.65 31.67
N GLN A 855 -9.02 -26.96 30.53
CA GLN A 855 -8.25 -27.32 29.33
C GLN A 855 -6.73 -27.23 29.55
N ILE A 856 -6.23 -26.15 30.18
CA ILE A 856 -4.79 -26.05 30.54
C ILE A 856 -4.38 -27.24 31.42
N GLU A 857 -5.19 -27.59 32.42
CA GLU A 857 -4.88 -28.72 33.30
C GLU A 857 -4.82 -30.04 32.54
N SER A 858 -5.78 -30.29 31.66
CA SER A 858 -5.80 -31.51 30.85
C SER A 858 -4.55 -31.63 29.96
N ALA A 859 -4.11 -30.53 29.33
CA ALA A 859 -2.94 -30.50 28.45
C ALA A 859 -1.63 -30.72 29.21
N LYS A 860 -1.45 -30.07 30.37
CA LYS A 860 -0.26 -30.28 31.21
C LYS A 860 -0.24 -31.68 31.83
N ASN A 861 -1.39 -32.20 32.29
CA ASN A 861 -1.46 -33.56 32.83
C ASN A 861 -1.12 -34.62 31.77
N LEU A 862 -1.49 -34.39 30.50
CA LEU A 862 -1.05 -35.21 29.37
C LEU A 862 0.45 -35.09 29.10
N GLN A 863 1.02 -33.89 29.14
CA GLN A 863 2.46 -33.67 28.97
C GLN A 863 3.29 -34.30 30.10
N TYR A 864 2.83 -34.19 31.36
CA TYR A 864 3.48 -34.83 32.50
C TYR A 864 3.38 -36.34 32.45
N ARG A 865 2.22 -36.91 32.07
CA ARG A 865 2.09 -38.36 31.82
C ARG A 865 3.03 -38.83 30.71
N SER A 866 3.08 -38.12 29.58
CA SER A 866 3.98 -38.42 28.46
C SER A 866 5.46 -38.41 28.88
N ASN A 867 5.88 -37.42 29.67
CA ASN A 867 7.24 -37.34 30.19
C ASN A 867 7.53 -38.37 31.29
N PHE A 868 6.52 -38.77 32.06
CA PHE A 868 6.63 -39.84 33.05
C PHE A 868 6.79 -41.20 32.38
N ASP A 869 5.98 -41.49 31.35
CA ASP A 869 6.01 -42.74 30.59
C ASP A 869 7.34 -42.92 29.82
N LYS A 870 7.89 -41.84 29.25
CA LYS A 870 9.20 -41.86 28.57
C LYS A 870 10.39 -42.18 29.48
N VAL A 871 10.28 -41.91 30.79
CA VAL A 871 11.35 -42.16 31.77
C VAL A 871 11.22 -43.56 32.41
N TYR A 872 10.06 -44.20 32.28
CA TYR A 872 9.74 -45.47 32.94
C TYR A 872 9.53 -46.65 31.99
N LEU A 873 9.19 -46.40 30.72
CA LEU A 873 8.93 -47.43 29.71
C LEU A 873 10.00 -47.49 28.60
N GLY A 874 11.06 -46.67 28.71
CA GLY A 874 12.32 -46.83 28.00
C GLY A 874 13.41 -47.18 29.00
#